data_AF-A0A9N7UE72-F1
#
_entry.id   AF-A0A9N7UE72-F1
#
_cell.length_a   1.000
_cell.length_b   1.000
_cell.length_c   1.000
_cell.angle_alpha   90.00
_cell.angle_beta   90.00
_cell.angle_gamma   90.00
#
_symmetry.space_group_name_H-M   'P 1'
#
loop_
_entity.id
_entity.type
_entity.pdbx_description
1 polymer ?
#
loop_
_entity_poly.entity_id
_entity_poly.type
_entity_poly.pdbx_seq_one_letter_code
_entity_poly.pdbx_strand_id
1 'polypeptide(L)'
;MWQSCVLVLVGAAVVVAQFPRECVTPAGLLSGQCCPSPSGLDNDPCGFAEGRGECVSITADARPHGPQYPHDGRDDRERWPIRYFNRTCQCNGNFSGFNCGRCRHGWTGANCDERVSVVRRNVMQLSSDQKRAFVSALDQAKRTVHPDLVIATRRHAEILGPDGNTVQFENITIYNYFVWTHYYSVSKTFLGAGQASFGGVDFSHEGPGFVTWHRYHLLQLERDMQDMLQDPSFALPYWNFAIGGSTCDICTDDLMGARSSFDMNSLSANSIFAQWRVICESVEDYDTLGTICNSTETAPIRRNPAGNVNRPMVQRLPEPQDVADCLQVNAFDTAPYYSTSSESFRNTVEGYSAPKGNYDPAVRSLHNLAHLFLNGTGGQTHLSPNDPIFVLLHTYTDAIFDEWLRRQSPGSATYPEENAPIGHNRGYNMVPFWPPVTNAEMFVMAPENLGYSYEAQWPGQPFTTTEIITMAIVAALVVVAVVFAATTCAVRARSRTEGHQPLLSDQYQRYDDVKSQGSSPCGRVLHHSGLSVSGLYWPHGSSGRSVGGDRGAESAAHRFTVRTKKVASRAVDQLLSGSWLPVRNCAPPPVPNPARKGLLCRLTAMDGDSSALPDLKDIETKLGRKVPDSLIRSLVGGKHHEKSAPPHLSNYNKCCANSGDLKRLESKMQFLKQEMAHLRAIDVKLMQQLMSINEGIESIRWIIEDKGGAASQDGSLTGSLYSLSDSQDGTSLRGSFNSLNDANSDDLDGLSVGSYLDTLAEDLPEDPSPTDLECFTEKSVIDGDAFSKSPLKLRVESDEYYCFG
;
A
#
# COMPACT_ATOMS: atom_id res chain seq x y z
N MET A 1 -42.36 -53.81 -34.05
CA MET A 1 -42.90 -52.46 -34.31
C MET A 1 -42.99 -51.77 -32.95
N TRP A 2 -41.95 -51.12 -32.42
CA TRP A 2 -40.74 -50.53 -33.02
C TRP A 2 -41.00 -49.29 -33.89
N GLN A 3 -40.12 -48.30 -33.76
CA GLN A 3 -40.20 -46.89 -34.19
C GLN A 3 -41.06 -45.96 -33.29
N SER A 4 -40.66 -44.72 -33.01
CA SER A 4 -39.31 -44.09 -33.01
C SER A 4 -39.38 -42.72 -32.34
N CYS A 5 -38.52 -42.43 -31.35
CA CYS A 5 -38.12 -41.06 -30.97
C CYS A 5 -36.93 -41.11 -29.99
N VAL A 6 -35.71 -41.26 -30.51
CA VAL A 6 -34.49 -40.99 -29.74
C VAL A 6 -34.19 -39.50 -29.85
N LEU A 7 -34.50 -38.75 -28.79
CA LEU A 7 -34.05 -37.36 -28.66
C LEU A 7 -32.60 -37.37 -28.17
N VAL A 8 -31.66 -37.17 -29.10
CA VAL A 8 -30.24 -37.06 -28.77
C VAL A 8 -29.99 -35.69 -28.14
N LEU A 9 -29.94 -35.65 -26.80
CA LEU A 9 -29.41 -34.50 -26.08
C LEU A 9 -27.89 -34.43 -26.29
N VAL A 10 -27.47 -33.82 -27.39
CA VAL A 10 -26.09 -33.33 -27.55
C VAL A 10 -25.94 -32.06 -26.70
N GLY A 11 -25.92 -32.26 -25.38
CA GLY A 11 -25.46 -31.24 -24.45
C GLY A 11 -23.96 -31.08 -24.64
N ALA A 12 -23.55 -30.03 -25.38
CA ALA A 12 -22.15 -29.66 -25.50
C ALA A 12 -21.66 -29.22 -24.11
N ALA A 13 -20.97 -30.11 -23.39
CA ALA A 13 -20.41 -29.82 -22.09
C ALA A 13 -19.24 -28.85 -22.23
N VAL A 14 -19.46 -27.58 -21.90
CA VAL A 14 -18.44 -26.53 -22.01
C VAL A 14 -17.49 -26.62 -20.81
N VAL A 15 -16.18 -26.80 -21.05
CA VAL A 15 -15.11 -26.95 -20.02
C VAL A 15 -13.90 -26.06 -20.39
N VAL A 16 -13.31 -25.32 -19.43
CA VAL A 16 -13.12 -23.85 -19.57
C VAL A 16 -12.08 -23.24 -18.61
N ALA A 17 -10.93 -22.66 -18.97
CA ALA A 17 -9.82 -22.47 -17.99
C ALA A 17 -9.65 -21.11 -17.27
N GLN A 18 -8.51 -20.95 -16.60
CA GLN A 18 -7.93 -19.70 -16.09
C GLN A 18 -7.95 -18.62 -17.18
N PHE A 19 -7.83 -19.07 -18.43
CA PHE A 19 -8.26 -18.37 -19.63
C PHE A 19 -9.68 -18.85 -20.04
N PRO A 20 -10.63 -17.94 -20.32
CA PRO A 20 -12.07 -18.18 -20.42
C PRO A 20 -12.60 -19.35 -21.27
N ARG A 21 -13.91 -19.60 -21.10
CA ARG A 21 -14.70 -20.70 -21.70
C ARG A 21 -14.21 -21.11 -23.09
N GLU A 22 -14.30 -20.19 -24.03
CA GLU A 22 -14.10 -20.47 -25.45
C GLU A 22 -12.61 -20.42 -25.88
N CYS A 23 -11.72 -19.93 -25.02
CA CYS A 23 -10.32 -19.67 -25.36
C CYS A 23 -9.43 -20.92 -25.28
N VAL A 24 -9.70 -21.83 -24.35
CA VAL A 24 -8.89 -23.06 -24.15
C VAL A 24 -9.33 -24.25 -24.99
N THR A 25 -9.67 -23.97 -26.25
CA THR A 25 -9.73 -25.01 -27.28
C THR A 25 -8.35 -25.17 -27.93
N PRO A 26 -8.04 -26.31 -28.58
CA PRO A 26 -6.79 -26.46 -29.34
C PRO A 26 -6.62 -25.34 -30.38
N ALA A 27 -7.71 -24.94 -31.05
CA ALA A 27 -7.73 -23.84 -32.00
C ALA A 27 -7.45 -22.47 -31.33
N GLY A 28 -8.06 -22.20 -30.17
CA GLY A 28 -7.84 -20.96 -29.42
C GLY A 28 -6.39 -20.82 -28.97
N LEU A 29 -5.84 -21.85 -28.33
CA LEU A 29 -4.45 -21.90 -27.88
C LEU A 29 -3.46 -21.76 -29.05
N LEU A 30 -3.63 -22.52 -30.13
CA LEU A 30 -2.78 -22.43 -31.32
C LEU A 30 -2.89 -21.08 -32.06
N SER A 31 -3.99 -20.33 -31.90
CA SER A 31 -4.15 -18.99 -32.46
C SER A 31 -3.47 -17.89 -31.64
N GLY A 32 -3.21 -18.14 -30.34
CA GLY A 32 -2.75 -17.12 -29.40
C GLY A 32 -3.77 -15.98 -29.15
N GLN A 33 -5.03 -16.13 -29.55
CA GLN A 33 -6.09 -15.13 -29.36
C GLN A 33 -7.19 -15.63 -28.42
N CYS A 34 -7.43 -14.90 -27.33
CA CYS A 34 -8.58 -15.09 -26.45
C CYS A 34 -9.47 -13.85 -26.52
N CYS A 35 -10.34 -13.80 -27.53
CA CYS A 35 -11.30 -12.72 -27.76
C CYS A 35 -12.73 -13.27 -28.02
N PRO A 36 -13.37 -13.88 -27.00
CA PRO A 36 -14.74 -14.39 -27.09
C PRO A 36 -15.78 -13.26 -27.23
N SER A 37 -17.03 -13.64 -27.52
CA SER A 37 -18.15 -12.70 -27.70
C SER A 37 -18.97 -12.57 -26.41
N PRO A 38 -19.64 -11.43 -26.14
CA PRO A 38 -20.65 -11.34 -25.09
C PRO A 38 -21.81 -12.30 -25.31
N SER A 39 -22.38 -12.81 -24.21
CA SER A 39 -23.57 -13.66 -24.27
C SER A 39 -24.74 -12.93 -24.93
N GLY A 40 -25.24 -13.47 -26.04
CA GLY A 40 -26.31 -12.86 -26.84
C GLY A 40 -25.83 -11.96 -28.00
N LEU A 41 -24.51 -11.77 -28.18
CA LEU A 41 -23.90 -11.07 -29.31
C LEU A 41 -23.07 -12.06 -30.15
N ASP A 42 -23.75 -13.05 -30.74
CA ASP A 42 -23.09 -14.16 -31.45
C ASP A 42 -22.23 -13.67 -32.62
N ASN A 43 -20.94 -14.02 -32.61
CA ASN A 43 -19.92 -13.59 -33.58
C ASN A 43 -19.52 -12.10 -33.49
N ASP A 44 -19.67 -11.47 -32.32
CA ASP A 44 -19.14 -10.13 -32.03
C ASP A 44 -18.00 -10.17 -30.98
N PRO A 45 -16.75 -10.47 -31.37
CA PRO A 45 -15.60 -10.53 -30.47
C PRO A 45 -15.46 -9.27 -29.61
N CYS A 46 -15.42 -9.44 -28.29
CA CYS A 46 -15.35 -8.34 -27.31
C CYS A 46 -16.53 -7.34 -27.35
N GLY A 47 -17.62 -7.67 -28.04
CA GLY A 47 -18.78 -6.78 -28.20
C GLY A 47 -18.49 -5.54 -29.04
N PHE A 48 -17.68 -5.69 -30.10
CA PHE A 48 -17.20 -4.61 -30.95
C PHE A 48 -18.32 -3.86 -31.71
N ALA A 49 -19.31 -4.58 -32.24
CA ALA A 49 -20.45 -3.98 -32.95
C ALA A 49 -21.33 -3.13 -32.02
N GLU A 50 -21.51 -3.57 -30.77
CA GLU A 50 -22.18 -2.81 -29.71
C GLU A 50 -21.25 -1.81 -28.99
N GLY A 51 -19.99 -1.66 -29.43
CA GLY A 51 -19.01 -0.72 -28.89
C GLY A 51 -18.50 -1.03 -27.48
N ARG A 52 -18.73 -2.24 -26.95
CA ARG A 52 -18.35 -2.67 -25.60
C ARG A 52 -16.84 -2.82 -25.41
N GLY A 53 -16.11 -3.14 -26.47
CA GLY A 53 -14.67 -3.33 -26.46
C GLY A 53 -14.11 -3.72 -27.82
N GLU A 54 -12.82 -4.02 -27.87
CA GLU A 54 -12.16 -4.52 -29.07
C GLU A 54 -11.10 -5.60 -28.74
N CYS A 55 -10.87 -6.51 -29.69
CA CYS A 55 -9.83 -7.53 -29.57
C CYS A 55 -8.46 -6.94 -29.93
N VAL A 56 -7.63 -6.65 -28.93
CA VAL A 56 -6.33 -5.96 -29.08
C VAL A 56 -5.14 -6.89 -28.87
N SER A 57 -3.95 -6.45 -29.28
CA SER A 57 -2.70 -7.11 -28.88
C SER A 57 -2.34 -6.77 -27.43
N ILE A 58 -1.94 -7.78 -26.67
CA ILE A 58 -1.61 -7.63 -25.25
C ILE A 58 -0.28 -6.89 -25.08
N THR A 59 -0.29 -5.88 -24.22
CA THR A 59 0.94 -5.28 -23.70
C THR A 59 1.30 -6.01 -22.41
N ALA A 60 2.50 -6.59 -22.37
CA ALA A 60 3.07 -7.19 -21.17
C ALA A 60 4.47 -6.59 -20.94
N ASP A 61 4.82 -6.37 -19.68
CA ASP A 61 6.09 -5.73 -19.32
C ASP A 61 7.29 -6.45 -19.97
N ALA A 62 8.29 -5.66 -20.31
CA ALA A 62 9.50 -6.06 -21.01
C ALA A 62 10.75 -5.37 -20.43
N ARG A 63 10.60 -4.67 -19.30
CA ARG A 63 11.70 -4.11 -18.52
C ARG A 63 12.34 -5.19 -17.65
N PRO A 64 13.59 -5.01 -17.21
CA PRO A 64 14.23 -5.95 -16.29
C PRO A 64 13.46 -6.04 -14.96
N HIS A 65 13.42 -7.25 -14.42
CA HIS A 65 13.24 -7.49 -12.99
C HIS A 65 14.61 -7.50 -12.29
N GLY A 66 14.60 -7.57 -10.96
CA GLY A 66 15.80 -7.73 -10.15
C GLY A 66 16.50 -9.08 -10.39
N PRO A 67 17.76 -9.21 -9.91
CA PRO A 67 18.62 -10.37 -10.16
C PRO A 67 18.22 -11.64 -9.37
N GLN A 68 17.17 -11.57 -8.53
CA GLN A 68 16.68 -12.71 -7.75
C GLN A 68 16.23 -13.89 -8.63
N TYR A 69 15.79 -13.63 -9.87
CA TYR A 69 15.34 -14.65 -10.82
C TYR A 69 16.36 -14.84 -11.96
N PRO A 70 17.14 -15.94 -11.97
CA PRO A 70 18.18 -16.19 -12.97
C PRO A 70 17.73 -17.16 -14.08
N HIS A 71 16.42 -17.27 -14.34
CA HIS A 71 15.82 -18.37 -15.10
C HIS A 71 14.91 -17.93 -16.25
N ASP A 72 15.18 -16.76 -16.86
CA ASP A 72 14.50 -16.28 -18.07
C ASP A 72 14.35 -17.36 -19.16
N GLY A 73 13.15 -17.49 -19.71
CA GLY A 73 12.79 -18.47 -20.74
C GLY A 73 12.38 -19.85 -20.21
N ARG A 74 12.14 -19.99 -18.90
CA ARG A 74 11.85 -21.30 -18.25
C ARG A 74 10.44 -21.40 -17.68
N ASP A 75 9.81 -20.30 -17.30
CA ASP A 75 8.49 -20.27 -16.64
C ASP A 75 7.39 -19.67 -17.55
N ASP A 76 6.17 -20.17 -17.36
CA ASP A 76 4.98 -19.76 -18.11
C ASP A 76 4.38 -18.44 -17.60
N ARG A 77 4.81 -18.01 -16.41
CA ARG A 77 4.40 -16.77 -15.74
C ARG A 77 5.21 -15.55 -16.20
N GLU A 78 6.35 -15.78 -16.84
CA GLU A 78 7.19 -14.73 -17.42
C GLU A 78 6.43 -13.90 -18.45
N ARG A 79 6.41 -12.57 -18.22
CA ARG A 79 5.77 -11.58 -19.09
C ARG A 79 4.29 -11.93 -19.35
N TRP A 80 3.61 -12.37 -18.29
CA TRP A 80 2.23 -12.84 -18.32
C TRP A 80 1.29 -11.95 -19.18
N PRO A 81 0.39 -12.53 -19.99
CA PRO A 81 0.13 -13.95 -20.26
C PRO A 81 0.77 -14.46 -21.58
N ILE A 82 1.81 -13.79 -22.12
CA ILE A 82 2.20 -13.94 -23.54
C ILE A 82 2.70 -15.32 -23.97
N ARG A 83 2.94 -16.22 -23.00
CA ARG A 83 3.22 -17.65 -23.23
C ARG A 83 2.02 -18.39 -23.82
N TYR A 84 0.80 -18.02 -23.44
CA TYR A 84 -0.45 -18.66 -23.88
C TYR A 84 -1.22 -17.81 -24.91
N PHE A 85 -1.36 -16.52 -24.65
CA PHE A 85 -2.18 -15.61 -25.48
C PHE A 85 -1.47 -14.28 -25.69
N ASN A 86 -1.48 -13.78 -26.93
CA ASN A 86 -0.94 -12.47 -27.32
C ASN A 86 -2.04 -11.47 -27.77
N ARG A 87 -3.31 -11.89 -27.79
CA ARG A 87 -4.48 -11.01 -27.97
C ARG A 87 -5.57 -11.27 -26.92
N THR A 88 -6.22 -10.19 -26.46
CA THR A 88 -7.28 -10.18 -25.45
C THR A 88 -8.35 -9.13 -25.77
N CYS A 89 -9.47 -9.14 -25.07
CA CYS A 89 -10.46 -8.07 -25.11
C CYS A 89 -10.04 -6.87 -24.24
N GLN A 90 -10.04 -5.67 -24.83
CA GLN A 90 -9.95 -4.40 -24.11
C GLN A 90 -11.32 -3.72 -24.11
N CYS A 91 -11.85 -3.41 -22.93
CA CYS A 91 -13.22 -2.94 -22.76
C CYS A 91 -13.33 -1.41 -22.66
N ASN A 92 -14.35 -0.86 -23.30
CA ASN A 92 -14.61 0.57 -23.39
C ASN A 92 -15.38 1.07 -22.17
N GLY A 93 -15.04 2.28 -21.70
CA GLY A 93 -15.76 2.95 -20.61
C GLY A 93 -15.90 2.06 -19.37
N ASN A 94 -17.14 1.82 -18.92
CA ASN A 94 -17.47 1.03 -17.75
C ASN A 94 -17.71 -0.48 -18.03
N PHE A 95 -17.54 -0.96 -19.27
CA PHE A 95 -17.59 -2.39 -19.55
C PHE A 95 -16.33 -3.11 -19.00
N SER A 96 -16.47 -4.40 -18.70
CA SER A 96 -15.41 -5.23 -18.11
C SER A 96 -15.69 -6.73 -18.33
N GLY A 97 -14.81 -7.57 -17.78
CA GLY A 97 -14.85 -9.02 -17.97
C GLY A 97 -14.24 -9.45 -19.29
N PHE A 98 -14.02 -10.75 -19.42
CA PHE A 98 -13.16 -11.34 -20.44
C PHE A 98 -13.64 -11.21 -21.90
N ASN A 99 -14.91 -10.88 -22.10
CA ASN A 99 -15.55 -10.61 -23.39
C ASN A 99 -16.17 -9.20 -23.45
N CYS A 100 -15.95 -8.34 -22.44
CA CYS A 100 -16.65 -7.06 -22.25
C CYS A 100 -18.18 -7.16 -22.07
N GLY A 101 -18.68 -8.34 -21.69
CA GLY A 101 -20.09 -8.58 -21.35
C GLY A 101 -20.50 -8.12 -19.95
N ARG A 102 -19.55 -8.05 -18.98
CA ARG A 102 -19.81 -7.60 -17.60
C ARG A 102 -19.59 -6.08 -17.47
N CYS A 103 -19.90 -5.54 -16.29
CA CYS A 103 -19.56 -4.17 -15.90
C CYS A 103 -18.32 -4.13 -14.99
N ARG A 104 -17.63 -2.98 -14.95
CA ARG A 104 -16.63 -2.68 -13.92
C ARG A 104 -17.25 -2.76 -12.52
N HIS A 105 -16.44 -3.09 -11.54
CA HIS A 105 -16.89 -3.17 -10.15
C HIS A 105 -17.46 -1.82 -9.66
N GLY A 106 -18.52 -1.88 -8.84
CA GLY A 106 -19.33 -0.71 -8.47
C GLY A 106 -20.27 -0.18 -9.57
N TRP A 107 -20.41 -0.86 -10.72
CA TRP A 107 -21.36 -0.52 -11.78
C TRP A 107 -22.26 -1.71 -12.18
N THR A 108 -23.47 -1.39 -12.66
CA THR A 108 -24.49 -2.33 -13.14
C THR A 108 -25.33 -1.70 -14.25
N GLY A 109 -26.40 -2.39 -14.67
CA GLY A 109 -27.24 -1.99 -15.81
C GLY A 109 -26.66 -2.46 -17.14
N ALA A 110 -27.50 -2.54 -18.18
CA ALA A 110 -27.10 -3.10 -19.48
C ALA A 110 -25.94 -2.33 -20.15
N ASN A 111 -25.81 -1.03 -19.86
CA ASN A 111 -24.78 -0.14 -20.40
C ASN A 111 -23.68 0.23 -19.38
N CYS A 112 -23.70 -0.38 -18.18
CA CYS A 112 -22.76 -0.10 -17.09
C CYS A 112 -22.75 1.37 -16.63
N ASP A 113 -23.91 2.01 -16.66
CA ASP A 113 -24.18 3.41 -16.32
C ASP A 113 -24.86 3.61 -14.94
N GLU A 114 -25.37 2.53 -14.33
CA GLU A 114 -25.91 2.55 -12.97
C GLU A 114 -24.80 2.28 -11.94
N ARG A 115 -24.69 3.10 -10.88
CA ARG A 115 -23.72 2.88 -9.79
C ARG A 115 -24.29 2.02 -8.67
N VAL A 116 -23.45 1.16 -8.11
CA VAL A 116 -23.75 0.31 -6.95
C VAL A 116 -22.82 0.66 -5.79
N SER A 117 -23.33 0.62 -4.56
CA SER A 117 -22.60 1.00 -3.35
C SER A 117 -22.06 -0.24 -2.61
N VAL A 118 -20.89 -0.72 -3.00
CA VAL A 118 -20.20 -1.82 -2.31
C VAL A 118 -19.43 -1.27 -1.10
N VAL A 119 -19.79 -1.71 0.10
CA VAL A 119 -19.17 -1.26 1.37
C VAL A 119 -18.71 -2.46 2.18
N ARG A 120 -17.39 -2.63 2.29
CA ARG A 120 -16.74 -3.67 3.10
C ARG A 120 -16.76 -3.24 4.57
N ARG A 121 -17.30 -4.10 5.45
CA ARG A 121 -17.59 -3.78 6.87
C ARG A 121 -16.84 -4.73 7.80
N ASN A 122 -16.62 -4.33 9.06
CA ASN A 122 -16.05 -5.23 10.06
C ASN A 122 -17.01 -6.42 10.30
N VAL A 123 -16.51 -7.65 10.10
CA VAL A 123 -17.28 -8.89 10.23
C VAL A 123 -17.91 -9.08 11.61
N MET A 124 -17.30 -8.52 12.66
CA MET A 124 -17.79 -8.57 14.04
C MET A 124 -18.91 -7.54 14.31
N GLN A 125 -19.13 -6.58 13.41
CA GLN A 125 -20.22 -5.59 13.47
C GLN A 125 -21.42 -5.96 12.58
N LEU A 126 -21.37 -7.11 11.91
CA LEU A 126 -22.49 -7.66 11.15
C LEU A 126 -23.54 -8.27 12.08
N SER A 127 -24.81 -8.21 11.68
CA SER A 127 -25.89 -8.93 12.36
C SER A 127 -25.71 -10.45 12.23
N SER A 128 -26.34 -11.23 13.11
CA SER A 128 -26.33 -12.70 13.02
C SER A 128 -26.88 -13.24 11.70
N ASP A 129 -27.77 -12.50 11.03
CA ASP A 129 -28.27 -12.85 9.69
C ASP A 129 -27.24 -12.54 8.61
N GLN A 130 -26.56 -11.39 8.70
CA GLN A 130 -25.48 -11.01 7.77
C GLN A 130 -24.28 -11.95 7.89
N LYS A 131 -23.88 -12.34 9.11
CA LYS A 131 -22.86 -13.37 9.34
C LYS A 131 -23.23 -14.71 8.69
N ARG A 132 -24.45 -15.21 8.94
CA ARG A 132 -24.95 -16.46 8.34
C ARG A 132 -25.03 -16.39 6.82
N ALA A 133 -25.45 -15.26 6.26
CA ALA A 133 -25.47 -15.04 4.81
C ALA A 133 -24.05 -15.08 4.22
N PHE A 134 -23.08 -14.40 4.83
CA PHE A 134 -21.68 -14.41 4.40
C PHE A 134 -21.05 -15.82 4.45
N VAL A 135 -21.21 -16.54 5.57
CA VAL A 135 -20.73 -17.93 5.70
C VAL A 135 -21.37 -18.84 4.66
N SER A 136 -22.68 -18.69 4.44
CA SER A 136 -23.43 -19.45 3.43
C SER A 136 -22.97 -19.11 2.00
N ALA A 137 -22.62 -17.86 1.73
CA ALA A 137 -22.13 -17.42 0.42
C ALA A 137 -20.72 -17.97 0.11
N LEU A 138 -19.78 -17.93 1.06
CA LEU A 138 -18.46 -18.56 0.91
C LEU A 138 -18.61 -20.06 0.62
N ASP A 139 -19.48 -20.73 1.36
CA ASP A 139 -19.76 -22.15 1.24
C ASP A 139 -20.52 -22.52 -0.05
N GLN A 140 -21.35 -21.61 -0.57
CA GLN A 140 -21.90 -21.71 -1.92
C GLN A 140 -20.81 -21.54 -2.99
N ALA A 141 -19.88 -20.59 -2.83
CA ALA A 141 -18.76 -20.38 -3.76
C ALA A 141 -17.78 -21.57 -3.78
N LYS A 142 -17.59 -22.25 -2.64
CA LYS A 142 -16.80 -23.48 -2.53
C LYS A 142 -17.41 -24.67 -3.29
N ARG A 143 -18.73 -24.72 -3.47
CA ARG A 143 -19.43 -25.79 -4.22
C ARG A 143 -19.84 -25.43 -5.64
N THR A 144 -19.94 -24.14 -5.97
CA THR A 144 -20.40 -23.69 -7.29
C THR A 144 -19.24 -23.72 -8.27
N VAL A 145 -19.33 -24.56 -9.31
CA VAL A 145 -18.36 -24.58 -10.42
C VAL A 145 -18.30 -23.19 -11.05
N HIS A 146 -17.10 -22.65 -11.24
CA HIS A 146 -16.92 -21.26 -11.64
C HIS A 146 -17.50 -21.02 -13.04
N PRO A 147 -18.39 -20.01 -13.22
CA PRO A 147 -19.23 -19.90 -14.40
C PRO A 147 -18.43 -19.64 -15.68
N ASP A 148 -17.29 -18.93 -15.62
CA ASP A 148 -16.52 -18.53 -16.81
C ASP A 148 -15.07 -19.02 -16.89
N LEU A 149 -14.55 -19.66 -15.83
CA LEU A 149 -13.13 -19.98 -15.64
C LEU A 149 -12.95 -21.34 -14.94
N VAL A 150 -11.78 -21.97 -15.15
CA VAL A 150 -11.28 -23.19 -14.47
C VAL A 150 -9.76 -23.08 -14.29
N ILE A 151 -8.97 -24.15 -14.34
CA ILE A 151 -7.51 -24.13 -14.09
C ILE A 151 -6.70 -24.99 -15.05
N ALA A 152 -5.42 -24.67 -15.23
CA ALA A 152 -4.45 -25.50 -15.95
C ALA A 152 -3.83 -26.54 -15.01
N THR A 153 -3.70 -27.79 -15.45
CA THR A 153 -3.08 -28.86 -14.64
C THR A 153 -1.69 -29.26 -15.14
N ARG A 154 -1.25 -28.70 -16.28
CA ARG A 154 0.08 -28.89 -16.89
C ARG A 154 0.63 -27.55 -17.39
N ARG A 155 1.96 -27.43 -17.42
CA ARG A 155 2.68 -26.29 -18.01
C ARG A 155 2.39 -26.15 -19.51
N HIS A 156 2.63 -24.98 -20.09
CA HIS A 156 2.36 -24.66 -21.50
C HIS A 156 2.93 -25.71 -22.47
N ALA A 157 4.13 -26.22 -22.21
CA ALA A 157 4.78 -27.25 -23.04
C ALA A 157 3.99 -28.57 -23.18
N GLU A 158 3.05 -28.84 -22.26
CA GLU A 158 2.23 -30.05 -22.20
C GLU A 158 0.73 -29.75 -22.33
N ILE A 159 0.35 -28.48 -22.56
CA ILE A 159 -1.04 -27.99 -22.40
C ILE A 159 -2.04 -28.58 -23.41
N LEU A 160 -1.55 -29.09 -24.54
CA LEU A 160 -2.35 -29.78 -25.56
C LEU A 160 -2.37 -31.32 -25.39
N GLY A 161 -1.78 -31.85 -24.32
CA GLY A 161 -1.75 -33.28 -24.03
C GLY A 161 -0.82 -34.09 -24.96
N PRO A 162 -0.70 -35.41 -24.70
CA PRO A 162 0.22 -36.28 -25.45
C PRO A 162 -0.24 -36.60 -26.88
N ASP A 163 -1.49 -36.31 -27.22
CA ASP A 163 -2.06 -36.40 -28.57
C ASP A 163 -1.96 -35.07 -29.35
N GLY A 164 -1.54 -33.98 -28.70
CA GLY A 164 -1.51 -32.63 -29.27
C GLY A 164 -2.89 -32.01 -29.50
N ASN A 165 -3.95 -32.56 -28.91
CA ASN A 165 -5.34 -32.12 -29.13
C ASN A 165 -6.23 -32.19 -27.87
N THR A 166 -5.86 -32.94 -26.84
CA THR A 166 -6.58 -33.04 -25.57
C THR A 166 -6.04 -32.02 -24.56
N VAL A 167 -6.72 -30.89 -24.44
CA VAL A 167 -6.31 -29.75 -23.59
C VAL A 167 -6.28 -30.12 -22.09
N GLN A 168 -5.26 -29.64 -21.36
CA GLN A 168 -4.98 -30.04 -19.97
C GLN A 168 -5.55 -29.04 -18.95
N PHE A 169 -6.88 -28.96 -18.86
CA PHE A 169 -7.60 -28.07 -17.95
C PHE A 169 -8.77 -28.78 -17.24
N GLU A 170 -9.00 -28.46 -15.95
CA GLU A 170 -9.98 -29.17 -15.08
C GLU A 170 -10.98 -28.23 -14.40
N ASN A 171 -12.28 -28.58 -14.41
CA ASN A 171 -13.34 -27.80 -13.76
C ASN A 171 -13.07 -27.51 -12.28
N ILE A 172 -13.25 -26.25 -11.86
CA ILE A 172 -13.00 -25.78 -10.50
C ILE A 172 -14.20 -25.01 -9.95
N THR A 173 -14.31 -24.86 -8.63
CA THR A 173 -15.32 -24.01 -7.97
C THR A 173 -14.83 -22.57 -7.78
N ILE A 174 -15.75 -21.61 -7.59
CA ILE A 174 -15.42 -20.18 -7.47
C ILE A 174 -14.39 -19.95 -6.35
N TYR A 175 -14.57 -20.59 -5.19
CA TYR A 175 -13.61 -20.47 -4.09
C TYR A 175 -12.28 -21.20 -4.40
N ASN A 176 -12.32 -22.36 -5.05
CA ASN A 176 -11.09 -23.07 -5.40
C ASN A 176 -10.29 -22.37 -6.51
N TYR A 177 -10.93 -21.60 -7.39
CA TYR A 177 -10.25 -20.69 -8.32
C TYR A 177 -9.46 -19.60 -7.56
N PHE A 178 -10.07 -19.02 -6.52
CA PHE A 178 -9.40 -18.08 -5.61
C PHE A 178 -8.21 -18.74 -4.87
N VAL A 179 -8.30 -20.02 -4.48
CA VAL A 179 -7.13 -20.75 -3.95
C VAL A 179 -6.05 -20.96 -5.02
N TRP A 180 -6.41 -21.49 -6.19
CA TRP A 180 -5.46 -21.88 -7.23
C TRP A 180 -4.68 -20.70 -7.81
N THR A 181 -5.34 -19.54 -7.99
CA THR A 181 -4.70 -18.32 -8.50
C THR A 181 -3.55 -17.85 -7.62
N HIS A 182 -3.70 -17.96 -6.29
CA HIS A 182 -2.66 -17.68 -5.31
C HIS A 182 -1.56 -18.76 -5.31
N TYR A 183 -1.94 -20.05 -5.27
CA TYR A 183 -0.97 -21.14 -5.40
C TYR A 183 -0.07 -20.98 -6.64
N TYR A 184 -0.65 -20.62 -7.80
CA TYR A 184 0.09 -20.48 -9.04
C TYR A 184 0.94 -19.19 -9.10
N SER A 185 0.63 -18.15 -8.33
CA SER A 185 1.52 -16.98 -8.19
C SER A 185 2.72 -17.26 -7.27
N VAL A 186 2.63 -18.24 -6.36
CA VAL A 186 3.70 -18.59 -5.40
C VAL A 186 4.42 -19.91 -5.67
N SER A 187 4.01 -20.69 -6.69
CA SER A 187 4.63 -21.99 -6.99
C SER A 187 6.07 -21.83 -7.50
N LYS A 188 6.92 -22.84 -7.28
CA LYS A 188 8.31 -22.84 -7.73
C LYS A 188 8.42 -22.92 -9.26
N THR A 189 9.51 -22.39 -9.83
CA THR A 189 9.81 -22.60 -11.26
C THR A 189 10.36 -24.01 -11.47
N PHE A 190 9.64 -24.83 -12.22
CA PHE A 190 10.05 -26.20 -12.54
C PHE A 190 11.21 -26.24 -13.55
N LEU A 191 12.39 -26.71 -13.10
CA LEU A 191 13.59 -26.76 -13.93
C LEU A 191 13.74 -28.05 -14.76
N GLY A 192 13.04 -29.13 -14.41
CA GLY A 192 13.05 -30.39 -15.15
C GLY A 192 13.03 -31.60 -14.23
N ALA A 193 12.58 -32.75 -14.74
CA ALA A 193 12.52 -33.98 -13.95
C ALA A 193 13.93 -34.38 -13.47
N GLY A 194 14.09 -34.58 -12.15
CA GLY A 194 15.38 -34.85 -11.53
C GLY A 194 16.25 -33.60 -11.27
N GLN A 195 15.74 -32.40 -11.48
CA GLN A 195 16.32 -31.14 -11.00
C GLN A 195 15.44 -30.56 -9.89
N ALA A 196 16.06 -29.87 -8.92
CA ALA A 196 15.29 -29.15 -7.90
C ALA A 196 14.57 -27.96 -8.54
N SER A 197 13.30 -27.76 -8.20
CA SER A 197 12.52 -26.60 -8.66
C SER A 197 12.92 -25.34 -7.89
N PHE A 198 13.05 -24.22 -8.60
CA PHE A 198 13.60 -22.97 -8.06
C PHE A 198 12.55 -22.21 -7.24
N GLY A 199 12.83 -22.01 -5.95
CA GLY A 199 11.92 -21.37 -4.98
C GLY A 199 12.20 -19.88 -4.68
N GLY A 200 13.25 -19.27 -5.25
CA GLY A 200 13.55 -17.84 -5.08
C GLY A 200 12.65 -16.92 -5.92
N VAL A 201 11.37 -17.26 -6.05
CA VAL A 201 10.40 -16.59 -6.92
C VAL A 201 9.00 -16.63 -6.32
N ASP A 202 8.38 -15.45 -6.25
CA ASP A 202 6.96 -15.24 -5.95
C ASP A 202 6.50 -14.07 -6.85
N PHE A 203 5.25 -14.09 -7.32
CA PHE A 203 4.64 -13.04 -8.16
C PHE A 203 3.60 -12.20 -7.40
N SER A 204 3.47 -12.41 -6.09
CA SER A 204 2.40 -11.94 -5.21
C SER A 204 2.83 -11.59 -3.77
N HIS A 205 4.03 -11.95 -3.32
CA HIS A 205 4.64 -11.60 -2.02
C HIS A 205 6.10 -11.17 -2.18
N GLU A 206 6.74 -10.75 -1.09
CA GLU A 206 8.14 -10.32 -1.01
C GLU A 206 8.50 -9.14 -1.94
N GLY A 207 7.53 -8.34 -2.40
CA GLY A 207 7.81 -7.20 -3.27
C GLY A 207 6.60 -6.30 -3.58
N PRO A 208 6.80 -5.15 -4.29
CA PRO A 208 5.81 -4.10 -4.54
C PRO A 208 4.40 -4.56 -4.95
N GLY A 209 4.31 -5.63 -5.74
CA GLY A 209 3.06 -6.26 -6.17
C GLY A 209 2.13 -6.75 -5.06
N PHE A 210 2.64 -6.99 -3.84
CA PHE A 210 1.88 -7.65 -2.76
C PHE A 210 0.48 -7.08 -2.51
N VAL A 211 0.37 -5.77 -2.27
CA VAL A 211 -0.91 -5.13 -1.95
C VAL A 211 -1.82 -5.00 -3.18
N THR A 212 -1.24 -4.80 -4.38
CA THR A 212 -2.01 -4.64 -5.63
C THR A 212 -2.54 -5.98 -6.15
N TRP A 213 -1.76 -7.04 -5.99
CA TRP A 213 -2.14 -8.42 -6.32
C TRP A 213 -3.31 -8.90 -5.45
N HIS A 214 -3.17 -8.82 -4.12
CA HIS A 214 -4.22 -9.25 -3.19
C HIS A 214 -5.48 -8.39 -3.27
N ARG A 215 -5.34 -7.09 -3.60
CA ARG A 215 -6.47 -6.23 -3.92
C ARG A 215 -7.29 -6.74 -5.11
N TYR A 216 -6.64 -7.12 -6.22
CA TYR A 216 -7.36 -7.70 -7.37
C TYR A 216 -7.92 -9.09 -7.06
N HIS A 217 -7.17 -9.93 -6.34
CA HIS A 217 -7.59 -11.26 -5.89
C HIS A 217 -8.93 -11.23 -5.14
N LEU A 218 -9.07 -10.30 -4.20
CA LEU A 218 -10.31 -10.03 -3.49
C LEU A 218 -11.41 -9.46 -4.38
N LEU A 219 -11.07 -8.54 -5.29
CA LEU A 219 -12.03 -7.91 -6.20
C LEU A 219 -12.64 -8.93 -7.18
N GLN A 220 -11.86 -9.91 -7.61
CA GLN A 220 -12.30 -11.03 -8.45
C GLN A 220 -13.26 -11.94 -7.67
N LEU A 221 -12.89 -12.38 -6.46
CA LEU A 221 -13.78 -13.19 -5.61
C LEU A 221 -15.08 -12.46 -5.26
N GLU A 222 -15.00 -11.17 -4.89
CA GLU A 222 -16.15 -10.32 -4.60
C GLU A 222 -17.10 -10.25 -5.82
N ARG A 223 -16.54 -10.09 -7.03
CA ARG A 223 -17.31 -10.05 -8.28
C ARG A 223 -17.97 -11.38 -8.63
N ASP A 224 -17.24 -12.49 -8.57
CA ASP A 224 -17.83 -13.80 -8.92
C ASP A 224 -18.83 -14.27 -7.85
N MET A 225 -18.69 -13.83 -6.59
CA MET A 225 -19.72 -13.98 -5.56
C MET A 225 -20.95 -13.08 -5.81
N GLN A 226 -20.78 -11.81 -6.22
CA GLN A 226 -21.89 -10.95 -6.64
C GLN A 226 -22.70 -11.58 -7.78
N ASP A 227 -22.01 -12.08 -8.82
CA ASP A 227 -22.63 -12.71 -9.98
C ASP A 227 -23.30 -14.06 -9.62
N MET A 228 -22.70 -14.85 -8.72
CA MET A 228 -23.28 -16.11 -8.19
C MET A 228 -24.54 -15.87 -7.34
N LEU A 229 -24.54 -14.83 -6.50
CA LEU A 229 -25.65 -14.49 -5.61
C LEU A 229 -26.77 -13.68 -6.31
N GLN A 230 -26.49 -13.15 -7.51
CA GLN A 230 -27.30 -12.16 -8.21
C GLN A 230 -27.52 -10.87 -7.39
N ASP A 231 -26.57 -10.54 -6.51
CA ASP A 231 -26.56 -9.35 -5.67
C ASP A 231 -25.31 -8.51 -5.97
N PRO A 232 -25.40 -7.45 -6.79
CA PRO A 232 -24.26 -6.59 -7.10
C PRO A 232 -23.85 -5.67 -5.92
N SER A 233 -24.60 -5.68 -4.81
CA SER A 233 -24.27 -4.96 -3.58
C SER A 233 -23.55 -5.82 -2.53
N PHE A 234 -23.38 -7.13 -2.80
CA PHE A 234 -22.57 -8.01 -1.96
C PHE A 234 -21.14 -7.48 -1.84
N ALA A 235 -20.64 -7.43 -0.60
CA ALA A 235 -19.33 -6.93 -0.24
C ALA A 235 -18.65 -7.91 0.72
N LEU A 236 -17.35 -8.15 0.51
CA LEU A 236 -16.53 -8.95 1.42
C LEU A 236 -16.31 -8.18 2.73
N PRO A 237 -16.75 -8.69 3.89
CA PRO A 237 -16.41 -8.08 5.17
C PRO A 237 -14.94 -8.34 5.52
N TYR A 238 -14.42 -7.61 6.50
CA TYR A 238 -13.02 -7.70 6.94
C TYR A 238 -12.90 -8.06 8.42
N TRP A 239 -11.77 -8.64 8.81
CA TRP A 239 -11.41 -8.92 10.20
C TRP A 239 -10.31 -7.96 10.65
N ASN A 240 -10.60 -7.12 11.65
CA ASN A 240 -9.53 -6.41 12.35
C ASN A 240 -8.74 -7.42 13.19
N PHE A 241 -7.67 -7.98 12.62
CA PHE A 241 -6.72 -8.82 13.36
C PHE A 241 -5.82 -8.02 14.32
N ALA A 242 -5.77 -6.69 14.21
CA ALA A 242 -4.95 -5.83 15.07
C ALA A 242 -5.67 -5.53 16.39
N ILE A 243 -5.82 -6.55 17.23
CA ILE A 243 -6.51 -6.54 18.53
C ILE A 243 -5.61 -6.96 19.70
N GLY A 244 -4.37 -7.37 19.43
CA GLY A 244 -3.46 -7.93 20.42
C GLY A 244 -3.90 -9.28 20.99
N GLY A 245 -3.17 -9.75 22.01
CA GLY A 245 -3.53 -10.98 22.73
C GLY A 245 -3.40 -12.26 21.89
N SER A 246 -3.93 -13.38 22.41
CA SER A 246 -3.70 -14.74 21.89
C SER A 246 -4.98 -15.49 21.51
N THR A 247 -6.02 -14.78 21.09
CA THR A 247 -7.36 -15.34 20.81
C THR A 247 -7.87 -14.91 19.45
N CYS A 248 -8.22 -15.89 18.59
CA CYS A 248 -8.97 -15.63 17.37
C CYS A 248 -10.45 -15.34 17.73
N ASP A 249 -10.86 -14.08 17.66
CA ASP A 249 -12.21 -13.62 18.02
C ASP A 249 -13.27 -13.99 16.97
N ILE A 250 -12.87 -14.17 15.70
CA ILE A 250 -13.72 -14.64 14.60
C ILE A 250 -13.83 -16.18 14.49
N CYS A 251 -13.07 -16.94 15.28
CA CYS A 251 -13.07 -18.41 15.27
C CYS A 251 -14.22 -18.97 16.11
N THR A 252 -15.45 -18.74 15.66
CA THR A 252 -16.70 -19.17 16.31
C THR A 252 -17.61 -19.90 15.32
N ASP A 253 -18.49 -20.77 15.81
CA ASP A 253 -19.35 -21.59 14.93
C ASP A 253 -20.49 -20.81 14.25
N ASP A 254 -20.76 -19.56 14.66
CA ASP A 254 -21.61 -18.60 13.91
C ASP A 254 -20.86 -17.89 12.77
N LEU A 255 -19.53 -18.06 12.71
CA LEU A 255 -18.64 -17.40 11.76
C LEU A 255 -17.57 -18.38 11.22
N MET A 256 -16.28 -18.18 11.46
CA MET A 256 -15.21 -18.91 10.74
C MET A 256 -14.90 -20.31 11.28
N GLY A 257 -15.66 -20.77 12.27
CA GLY A 257 -15.52 -22.08 12.93
C GLY A 257 -14.61 -22.04 14.16
N ALA A 258 -15.09 -22.62 15.25
CA ALA A 258 -14.31 -22.80 16.48
C ALA A 258 -13.31 -23.96 16.36
N ARG A 259 -12.38 -24.08 17.32
CA ARG A 259 -11.52 -25.27 17.49
C ARG A 259 -12.37 -26.48 17.90
N SER A 260 -12.11 -27.65 17.33
CA SER A 260 -12.75 -28.90 17.72
C SER A 260 -12.36 -29.33 19.14
N SER A 261 -13.31 -29.92 19.86
CA SER A 261 -13.07 -30.56 21.17
C SER A 261 -12.37 -31.92 21.08
N PHE A 262 -12.21 -32.47 19.87
CA PHE A 262 -11.64 -33.81 19.63
C PHE A 262 -10.25 -33.78 19.00
N ASP A 263 -9.88 -32.69 18.33
CA ASP A 263 -8.56 -32.46 17.73
C ASP A 263 -8.28 -30.95 17.72
N MET A 264 -7.21 -30.53 18.41
CA MET A 264 -6.87 -29.11 18.57
C MET A 264 -6.44 -28.42 17.28
N ASN A 265 -6.10 -29.19 16.24
CA ASN A 265 -5.71 -28.72 14.91
C ASN A 265 -6.88 -28.73 13.91
N SER A 266 -8.07 -29.17 14.31
CA SER A 266 -9.26 -29.26 13.44
C SER A 266 -10.36 -28.27 13.86
N LEU A 267 -11.20 -27.92 12.89
CA LEU A 267 -12.40 -27.09 13.11
C LEU A 267 -13.54 -27.89 13.74
N SER A 268 -14.36 -27.21 14.54
CA SER A 268 -15.58 -27.72 15.15
C SER A 268 -16.56 -28.24 14.09
N ALA A 269 -17.10 -29.46 14.30
CA ALA A 269 -18.02 -30.11 13.37
C ALA A 269 -19.37 -29.39 13.20
N ASN A 270 -19.69 -28.40 14.05
CA ASN A 270 -20.86 -27.54 13.85
C ASN A 270 -20.63 -26.49 12.76
N SER A 271 -19.36 -26.13 12.49
CA SER A 271 -19.01 -25.19 11.43
C SER A 271 -18.94 -25.90 10.09
N ILE A 272 -19.53 -25.28 9.07
CA ILE A 272 -19.52 -25.82 7.70
C ILE A 272 -18.10 -25.96 7.13
N PHE A 273 -17.17 -25.11 7.58
CA PHE A 273 -15.77 -25.13 7.16
C PHE A 273 -15.01 -26.39 7.63
N ALA A 274 -15.50 -27.15 8.62
CA ALA A 274 -14.93 -28.46 8.96
C ALA A 274 -15.19 -29.54 7.86
N GLN A 275 -16.18 -29.30 6.99
CA GLN A 275 -16.49 -30.18 5.86
C GLN A 275 -15.66 -29.85 4.62
N TRP A 276 -15.09 -28.65 4.52
CA TRP A 276 -14.24 -28.25 3.41
C TRP A 276 -12.97 -29.11 3.33
N ARG A 277 -12.50 -29.34 2.11
CA ARG A 277 -11.21 -29.99 1.82
C ARG A 277 -10.31 -29.04 1.04
N VAL A 278 -9.00 -29.16 1.22
CA VAL A 278 -8.01 -28.26 0.62
C VAL A 278 -7.67 -28.71 -0.82
N ILE A 279 -7.21 -27.79 -1.65
CA ILE A 279 -6.50 -28.10 -2.90
C ILE A 279 -5.06 -27.58 -2.82
N CYS A 280 -4.20 -28.04 -3.74
CA CYS A 280 -2.80 -27.64 -3.89
C CYS A 280 -1.83 -28.09 -2.79
N GLU A 281 -2.17 -29.16 -2.06
CA GLU A 281 -1.36 -29.75 -0.99
C GLU A 281 -0.17 -30.59 -1.51
N SER A 282 -0.28 -31.21 -2.69
CA SER A 282 0.74 -32.13 -3.25
C SER A 282 1.95 -31.41 -3.88
N VAL A 283 2.57 -30.47 -3.16
CA VAL A 283 3.69 -29.66 -3.69
C VAL A 283 4.88 -30.51 -4.18
N GLU A 284 5.14 -31.66 -3.57
CA GLU A 284 6.18 -32.59 -4.01
C GLU A 284 5.91 -33.16 -5.43
N ASP A 285 4.65 -33.51 -5.75
CA ASP A 285 4.26 -33.98 -7.09
C ASP A 285 4.40 -32.85 -8.13
N TYR A 286 4.05 -31.61 -7.75
CA TYR A 286 4.14 -30.46 -8.63
C TYR A 286 5.61 -30.10 -8.92
N ASP A 287 6.42 -30.00 -7.87
CA ASP A 287 7.84 -29.61 -7.94
C ASP A 287 8.75 -30.68 -8.58
N THR A 288 8.37 -31.96 -8.56
CA THR A 288 9.21 -33.06 -9.12
C THR A 288 8.74 -33.57 -10.47
N LEU A 289 7.43 -33.61 -10.73
CA LEU A 289 6.86 -34.05 -12.02
C LEU A 289 6.62 -32.89 -12.99
N GLY A 290 6.68 -31.65 -12.50
CA GLY A 290 6.35 -30.46 -13.29
C GLY A 290 4.88 -30.38 -13.65
N THR A 291 4.00 -30.97 -12.83
CA THR A 291 2.56 -30.79 -12.93
C THR A 291 2.13 -29.51 -12.21
N ILE A 292 0.89 -29.09 -12.39
CA ILE A 292 0.31 -27.96 -11.66
C ILE A 292 -0.83 -28.50 -10.79
N CYS A 293 -1.07 -27.89 -9.62
CA CYS A 293 -2.26 -28.11 -8.80
C CYS A 293 -3.53 -28.27 -9.65
N ASN A 294 -4.34 -29.28 -9.31
CA ASN A 294 -5.55 -29.64 -10.03
C ASN A 294 -6.81 -29.42 -9.17
N SER A 295 -7.97 -29.88 -9.64
CA SER A 295 -9.26 -29.64 -8.98
C SER A 295 -9.57 -30.60 -7.81
N THR A 296 -8.72 -31.62 -7.58
CA THR A 296 -8.96 -32.66 -6.58
C THR A 296 -8.74 -32.13 -5.16
N GLU A 297 -9.77 -32.21 -4.31
CA GLU A 297 -9.66 -31.83 -2.90
C GLU A 297 -9.13 -33.00 -2.02
N THR A 298 -8.23 -32.70 -1.08
CA THR A 298 -7.47 -33.69 -0.29
C THR A 298 -7.81 -33.65 1.22
N ALA A 299 -7.01 -32.99 2.06
CA ALA A 299 -7.14 -32.97 3.52
C ALA A 299 -8.19 -31.96 4.03
N PRO A 300 -8.69 -32.10 5.28
CA PRO A 300 -9.44 -31.03 5.95
C PRO A 300 -8.55 -29.80 6.24
N ILE A 301 -9.17 -28.62 6.34
CA ILE A 301 -8.49 -27.41 6.84
C ILE A 301 -7.92 -27.69 8.23
N ARG A 302 -6.63 -27.39 8.41
CA ARG A 302 -5.95 -27.40 9.71
C ARG A 302 -5.84 -25.98 10.24
N ARG A 303 -6.22 -25.74 11.48
CA ARG A 303 -6.12 -24.43 12.14
C ARG A 303 -5.99 -24.59 13.65
N ASN A 304 -4.97 -24.00 14.24
CA ASN A 304 -4.72 -24.05 15.68
C ASN A 304 -4.26 -22.67 16.20
N PRO A 305 -5.17 -21.69 16.34
CA PRO A 305 -4.79 -20.31 16.68
C PRO A 305 -3.99 -20.21 17.98
N ALA A 306 -2.90 -19.44 17.95
CA ALA A 306 -1.86 -19.34 18.98
C ALA A 306 -1.10 -20.65 19.31
N GLY A 307 -1.27 -21.72 18.52
CA GLY A 307 -0.76 -23.07 18.83
C GLY A 307 0.75 -23.27 18.65
N ASN A 308 1.48 -22.33 18.04
CA ASN A 308 2.90 -22.50 17.75
C ASN A 308 3.80 -22.27 18.98
N VAL A 309 3.86 -23.26 19.87
CA VAL A 309 4.70 -23.23 21.08
C VAL A 309 6.20 -23.11 20.79
N ASN A 310 6.64 -23.54 19.59
CA ASN A 310 8.04 -23.48 19.16
C ASN A 310 8.46 -22.07 18.71
N ARG A 311 7.50 -21.18 18.40
CA ARG A 311 7.75 -19.78 18.02
C ARG A 311 6.82 -18.84 18.81
N PRO A 312 7.08 -18.58 20.11
CA PRO A 312 6.20 -17.76 20.96
C PRO A 312 5.84 -16.37 20.41
N MET A 313 6.70 -15.79 19.58
CA MET A 313 6.46 -14.53 18.85
C MET A 313 5.20 -14.56 17.97
N VAL A 314 4.79 -15.72 17.42
CA VAL A 314 3.57 -15.84 16.58
C VAL A 314 2.36 -16.36 17.36
N GLN A 315 2.45 -16.52 18.69
CA GLN A 315 1.31 -16.91 19.53
C GLN A 315 0.40 -15.72 19.91
N ARG A 316 0.66 -14.53 19.35
CA ARG A 316 -0.16 -13.33 19.53
C ARG A 316 -0.45 -12.64 18.21
N LEU A 317 -1.58 -11.96 18.16
CA LEU A 317 -1.96 -11.09 17.05
C LEU A 317 -1.25 -9.72 17.14
N PRO A 318 -1.17 -8.96 16.03
CA PRO A 318 -0.68 -7.59 16.05
C PRO A 318 -1.46 -6.70 17.02
N GLU A 319 -0.79 -5.72 17.61
CA GLU A 319 -1.43 -4.74 18.49
C GLU A 319 -2.05 -3.60 17.67
N PRO A 320 -3.09 -2.89 18.17
CA PRO A 320 -3.69 -1.75 17.45
C PRO A 320 -2.68 -0.64 17.08
N GLN A 321 -1.62 -0.47 17.88
CA GLN A 321 -0.56 0.50 17.60
C GLN A 321 0.28 0.12 16.36
N ASP A 322 0.38 -1.16 16.01
CA ASP A 322 1.17 -1.61 14.86
C ASP A 322 0.60 -1.05 13.54
N VAL A 323 -0.74 -1.00 13.44
CA VAL A 323 -1.43 -0.36 12.31
C VAL A 323 -1.25 1.16 12.34
N ALA A 324 -1.28 1.78 13.52
CA ALA A 324 -1.08 3.23 13.67
C ALA A 324 0.33 3.68 13.24
N ASP A 325 1.35 2.90 13.59
CA ASP A 325 2.75 3.11 13.25
C ASP A 325 3.03 2.82 11.76
N CYS A 326 2.49 1.71 11.24
CA CYS A 326 2.65 1.33 9.83
C CYS A 326 2.09 2.40 8.87
N LEU A 327 0.95 3.00 9.24
CA LEU A 327 0.35 4.12 8.50
C LEU A 327 1.14 5.45 8.61
N GLN A 328 2.30 5.49 9.27
CA GLN A 328 3.27 6.61 9.23
C GLN A 328 4.43 6.37 8.25
N VAL A 329 4.62 5.16 7.74
CA VAL A 329 5.73 4.86 6.82
C VAL A 329 5.45 5.52 5.48
N ASN A 330 6.28 6.52 5.11
CA ASN A 330 5.94 7.47 4.05
C ASN A 330 6.25 6.97 2.62
N ALA A 331 7.26 6.12 2.45
CA ALA A 331 7.56 5.52 1.16
C ALA A 331 6.70 4.27 0.94
N PHE A 332 6.13 4.13 -0.26
CA PHE A 332 5.37 2.92 -0.61
C PHE A 332 6.26 1.67 -0.49
N ASP A 333 7.39 1.71 -1.17
CA ASP A 333 8.42 0.69 -1.10
C ASP A 333 9.81 1.32 -1.29
N THR A 334 10.86 0.59 -0.95
CA THR A 334 12.26 1.04 -0.98
C THR A 334 13.14 -0.04 -1.60
N ALA A 335 14.27 0.35 -2.21
CA ALA A 335 15.22 -0.63 -2.74
C ALA A 335 15.75 -1.54 -1.58
N PRO A 336 15.88 -2.86 -1.78
CA PRO A 336 15.88 -3.60 -3.05
C PRO A 336 14.50 -4.03 -3.57
N TYR A 337 13.40 -3.48 -3.05
CA TYR A 337 12.02 -3.84 -3.39
C TYR A 337 11.69 -5.31 -3.10
N TYR A 338 12.35 -5.86 -2.08
CA TYR A 338 12.25 -7.25 -1.64
C TYR A 338 11.69 -7.38 -0.20
N SER A 339 11.58 -8.59 0.36
CA SER A 339 11.25 -8.83 1.78
C SER A 339 12.23 -8.19 2.78
N THR A 340 13.43 -7.81 2.34
CA THR A 340 14.49 -7.17 3.12
C THR A 340 14.43 -5.63 3.15
N SER A 341 13.36 -5.02 2.62
CA SER A 341 13.29 -3.56 2.40
C SER A 341 12.91 -2.79 3.66
N SER A 342 13.78 -1.89 4.13
CA SER A 342 13.55 -1.03 5.29
C SER A 342 12.99 0.34 4.89
N GLU A 343 12.21 0.98 5.77
CA GLU A 343 11.43 2.21 5.51
C GLU A 343 10.36 2.05 4.40
N SER A 344 9.96 0.81 4.13
CA SER A 344 8.96 0.43 3.11
C SER A 344 7.59 0.19 3.75
N PHE A 345 6.55 0.93 3.35
CA PHE A 345 5.18 0.67 3.80
C PHE A 345 4.73 -0.74 3.39
N ARG A 346 4.98 -1.15 2.14
CA ARG A 346 4.63 -2.47 1.62
C ARG A 346 5.25 -3.57 2.49
N ASN A 347 6.55 -3.50 2.74
CA ASN A 347 7.26 -4.52 3.53
C ASN A 347 6.85 -4.51 5.02
N THR A 348 6.35 -3.38 5.52
CA THR A 348 5.80 -3.22 6.87
C THR A 348 4.41 -3.81 6.99
N VAL A 349 3.48 -3.48 6.09
CA VAL A 349 2.09 -3.98 6.16
C VAL A 349 2.00 -5.46 5.83
N GLU A 350 2.84 -5.94 4.92
CA GLU A 350 3.07 -7.36 4.65
C GLU A 350 3.64 -8.06 5.89
N GLY A 351 4.61 -7.44 6.56
CA GLY A 351 5.04 -7.84 7.90
C GLY A 351 6.39 -8.56 7.97
N TYR A 352 7.32 -8.25 7.06
CA TYR A 352 8.74 -8.60 7.21
C TYR A 352 9.52 -7.52 7.98
N SER A 353 9.01 -6.29 8.02
CA SER A 353 9.56 -5.21 8.87
C SER A 353 8.80 -5.10 10.19
N ALA A 354 9.45 -4.51 11.19
CA ALA A 354 8.78 -4.02 12.38
C ALA A 354 7.79 -2.89 12.00
N PRO A 355 6.68 -2.69 12.75
CA PRO A 355 5.60 -1.76 12.38
C PRO A 355 6.00 -0.30 12.08
N LYS A 356 7.22 0.11 12.44
CA LYS A 356 7.77 1.47 12.21
C LYS A 356 8.62 1.60 10.93
N GLY A 357 8.70 0.58 10.09
CA GLY A 357 9.49 0.59 8.84
C GLY A 357 10.82 -0.17 8.89
N ASN A 358 11.41 -0.36 10.09
CA ASN A 358 12.71 -1.02 10.23
C ASN A 358 12.64 -2.52 9.89
N TYR A 359 13.44 -2.98 8.92
CA TYR A 359 13.59 -4.41 8.62
C TYR A 359 14.38 -5.14 9.73
N ASP A 360 13.91 -6.32 10.12
CA ASP A 360 14.59 -7.26 11.03
C ASP A 360 14.23 -8.70 10.60
N PRO A 361 15.20 -9.56 10.24
CA PRO A 361 14.92 -10.92 9.76
C PRO A 361 14.17 -11.80 10.77
N ALA A 362 14.29 -11.52 12.07
CA ALA A 362 13.61 -12.26 13.14
C ALA A 362 12.15 -11.80 13.37
N VAL A 363 11.78 -10.60 12.92
CA VAL A 363 10.44 -10.06 13.11
C VAL A 363 9.46 -10.64 12.09
N ARG A 364 8.25 -10.97 12.56
CA ARG A 364 7.05 -11.06 11.71
C ARG A 364 5.96 -10.24 12.38
N SER A 365 5.33 -9.33 11.62
CA SER A 365 4.33 -8.38 12.10
C SER A 365 3.08 -8.40 11.22
N LEU A 366 2.06 -7.62 11.58
CA LEU A 366 0.85 -7.34 10.78
C LEU A 366 0.29 -8.56 10.00
N HIS A 367 0.28 -8.54 8.67
CA HIS A 367 -0.27 -9.63 7.84
C HIS A 367 0.45 -10.98 8.10
N ASN A 368 1.78 -11.01 8.02
CA ASN A 368 2.56 -12.24 8.24
C ASN A 368 2.33 -12.83 9.64
N LEU A 369 2.21 -11.97 10.66
CA LEU A 369 1.89 -12.39 12.02
C LEU A 369 0.48 -12.97 12.11
N ALA A 370 -0.51 -12.35 11.46
CA ALA A 370 -1.88 -12.86 11.42
C ALA A 370 -2.00 -14.22 10.72
N HIS A 371 -1.23 -14.47 9.66
CA HIS A 371 -1.14 -15.80 9.01
C HIS A 371 -0.49 -16.85 9.92
N LEU A 372 0.72 -16.56 10.43
CA LEU A 372 1.48 -17.50 11.25
C LEU A 372 0.78 -17.82 12.58
N PHE A 373 0.00 -16.87 13.12
CA PHE A 373 -0.85 -17.05 14.29
C PHE A 373 -1.90 -18.16 14.15
N LEU A 374 -2.40 -18.42 12.92
CA LEU A 374 -3.37 -19.48 12.65
C LEU A 374 -2.78 -20.89 12.80
N ASN A 375 -1.46 -21.03 12.67
CA ASN A 375 -0.67 -22.26 12.87
C ASN A 375 -1.35 -23.50 12.25
N GLY A 376 -1.40 -23.55 10.92
CA GLY A 376 -2.09 -24.57 10.14
C GLY A 376 -2.10 -24.22 8.64
N THR A 377 -3.14 -24.63 7.91
CA THR A 377 -3.36 -24.35 6.48
C THR A 377 -3.24 -22.86 6.16
N GLY A 378 -3.92 -21.99 6.93
CA GLY A 378 -3.87 -20.53 6.75
C GLY A 378 -2.49 -19.88 6.98
N GLY A 379 -1.51 -20.61 7.53
CA GLY A 379 -0.14 -20.14 7.81
C GLY A 379 0.93 -20.67 6.84
N GLN A 380 0.54 -21.33 5.74
CA GLN A 380 1.45 -21.84 4.71
C GLN A 380 1.12 -21.18 3.37
N THR A 381 2.08 -20.48 2.75
CA THR A 381 1.82 -19.60 1.60
C THR A 381 1.04 -20.30 0.48
N HIS A 382 1.53 -21.45 0.01
CA HIS A 382 0.93 -22.22 -1.09
C HIS A 382 -0.45 -22.84 -0.80
N LEU A 383 -0.91 -22.82 0.46
CA LEU A 383 -2.20 -23.37 0.90
C LEU A 383 -3.13 -22.33 1.52
N SER A 384 -2.64 -21.13 1.88
CA SER A 384 -3.30 -20.25 2.84
C SER A 384 -4.73 -19.82 2.49
N PRO A 385 -5.13 -19.60 1.21
CA PRO A 385 -6.50 -19.23 0.89
C PRO A 385 -7.50 -20.38 1.07
N ASN A 386 -7.07 -21.64 1.22
CA ASN A 386 -7.99 -22.73 1.57
C ASN A 386 -8.66 -22.50 2.93
N ASP A 387 -8.03 -21.73 3.83
CA ASP A 387 -8.64 -21.26 5.06
C ASP A 387 -9.43 -19.96 4.77
N PRO A 388 -10.77 -19.93 4.95
CA PRO A 388 -11.59 -18.76 4.63
C PRO A 388 -11.32 -17.54 5.53
N ILE A 389 -10.51 -17.65 6.58
CA ILE A 389 -9.98 -16.47 7.29
C ILE A 389 -9.11 -15.60 6.38
N PHE A 390 -8.45 -16.18 5.36
CA PHE A 390 -7.67 -15.45 4.36
C PHE A 390 -8.44 -14.26 3.75
N VAL A 391 -9.71 -14.48 3.37
CA VAL A 391 -10.57 -13.44 2.78
C VAL A 391 -10.76 -12.27 3.74
N LEU A 392 -10.97 -12.54 5.03
CA LEU A 392 -11.17 -11.53 6.07
C LEU A 392 -9.87 -10.81 6.47
N LEU A 393 -8.74 -11.53 6.40
CA LEU A 393 -7.40 -11.03 6.70
C LEU A 393 -6.96 -10.06 5.60
N HIS A 394 -6.96 -10.50 4.34
CA HIS A 394 -6.50 -9.67 3.22
C HIS A 394 -7.43 -8.47 2.95
N THR A 395 -8.75 -8.56 3.22
CA THR A 395 -9.62 -7.37 3.15
C THR A 395 -9.27 -6.32 4.20
N TYR A 396 -8.70 -6.70 5.35
CA TYR A 396 -8.19 -5.71 6.31
C TYR A 396 -6.81 -5.17 5.90
N THR A 397 -5.94 -6.01 5.34
CA THR A 397 -4.68 -5.57 4.71
C THR A 397 -4.93 -4.55 3.59
N ASP A 398 -5.93 -4.80 2.74
CA ASP A 398 -6.37 -3.87 1.68
C ASP A 398 -7.00 -2.59 2.26
N ALA A 399 -7.73 -2.66 3.39
CA ALA A 399 -8.21 -1.46 4.09
C ALA A 399 -7.05 -0.57 4.58
N ILE A 400 -5.99 -1.18 5.14
CA ILE A 400 -4.78 -0.46 5.58
C ILE A 400 -4.06 0.17 4.38
N PHE A 401 -3.98 -0.54 3.24
CA PHE A 401 -3.43 -0.01 2.00
C PHE A 401 -4.25 1.17 1.44
N ASP A 402 -5.59 1.08 1.43
CA ASP A 402 -6.45 2.16 0.94
C ASP A 402 -6.37 3.42 1.83
N GLU A 403 -6.32 3.25 3.14
CA GLU A 403 -6.07 4.33 4.09
C GLU A 403 -4.67 4.95 3.91
N TRP A 404 -3.65 4.14 3.63
CA TRP A 404 -2.31 4.63 3.33
C TRP A 404 -2.27 5.46 2.03
N LEU A 405 -2.89 4.97 0.95
CA LEU A 405 -3.07 5.71 -0.31
C LEU A 405 -3.77 7.05 -0.05
N ARG A 406 -4.86 7.04 0.73
CA ARG A 406 -5.64 8.23 1.09
C ARG A 406 -4.85 9.23 1.94
N ARG A 407 -4.00 8.75 2.87
CA ARG A 407 -3.15 9.60 3.72
C ARG A 407 -2.01 10.25 2.94
N GLN A 408 -1.24 9.45 2.21
CA GLN A 408 -0.02 9.91 1.54
C GLN A 408 -0.29 10.58 0.19
N SER A 409 -1.45 10.31 -0.43
CA SER A 409 -1.81 10.77 -1.78
C SER A 409 -0.66 10.59 -2.80
N PRO A 410 -0.03 9.39 -2.87
CA PRO A 410 1.22 9.19 -3.59
C PRO A 410 1.05 9.40 -5.09
N GLY A 411 1.98 10.11 -5.70
CA GLY A 411 2.09 10.15 -7.16
C GLY A 411 2.56 8.80 -7.72
N SER A 412 2.36 8.59 -9.02
CA SER A 412 2.72 7.32 -9.69
C SER A 412 4.22 6.97 -9.64
N ALA A 413 5.08 7.90 -9.23
CA ALA A 413 6.53 7.74 -9.15
C ALA A 413 7.02 6.98 -7.89
N THR A 414 6.16 6.67 -6.93
CA THR A 414 6.55 5.99 -5.67
C THR A 414 6.61 4.46 -5.80
N TYR A 415 6.17 3.89 -6.92
CA TYR A 415 6.18 2.45 -7.20
C TYR A 415 7.23 2.15 -8.29
N PRO A 416 8.13 1.16 -8.10
CA PRO A 416 9.21 0.87 -9.04
C PRO A 416 8.72 0.46 -10.43
N GLU A 417 9.14 1.22 -11.44
CA GLU A 417 8.84 0.98 -12.86
C GLU A 417 9.70 -0.17 -13.44
N GLU A 418 10.82 -0.54 -12.82
CA GLU A 418 11.74 -1.63 -13.21
C GLU A 418 12.62 -2.08 -12.03
N ASN A 419 13.29 -3.23 -12.18
CA ASN A 419 14.22 -3.86 -11.23
C ASN A 419 13.60 -4.28 -9.87
N ALA A 420 12.27 -4.37 -9.77
CA ALA A 420 11.61 -5.11 -8.70
C ALA A 420 11.68 -6.63 -8.98
N PRO A 421 11.36 -7.51 -8.01
CA PRO A 421 11.23 -8.95 -8.25
C PRO A 421 10.31 -9.26 -9.44
N ILE A 422 10.52 -10.39 -10.12
CA ILE A 422 9.73 -10.76 -11.29
C ILE A 422 8.23 -10.85 -10.92
N GLY A 423 7.36 -10.15 -11.66
CA GLY A 423 5.95 -9.96 -11.29
C GLY A 423 5.63 -8.64 -10.59
N HIS A 424 6.61 -8.02 -9.91
CA HIS A 424 6.39 -6.86 -9.03
C HIS A 424 6.75 -5.50 -9.68
N ASN A 425 7.13 -5.47 -10.96
CA ASN A 425 7.26 -4.20 -11.71
C ASN A 425 5.88 -3.52 -11.87
N ARG A 426 5.84 -2.18 -11.86
CA ARG A 426 4.59 -1.41 -11.92
C ARG A 426 3.70 -1.72 -13.13
N GLY A 427 4.31 -1.98 -14.29
CA GLY A 427 3.62 -2.32 -15.54
C GLY A 427 3.38 -3.81 -15.77
N TYR A 428 3.72 -4.67 -14.81
CA TYR A 428 3.56 -6.11 -14.94
C TYR A 428 2.08 -6.51 -14.78
N ASN A 429 1.61 -7.44 -15.63
CA ASN A 429 0.27 -8.01 -15.54
C ASN A 429 0.25 -9.04 -14.41
N MET A 430 -0.53 -8.80 -13.35
CA MET A 430 -0.52 -9.60 -12.12
C MET A 430 -0.91 -11.06 -12.41
N VAL A 431 -0.03 -11.98 -12.04
CA VAL A 431 -0.10 -13.39 -12.44
C VAL A 431 -1.03 -14.18 -11.51
N PRO A 432 -1.98 -15.02 -11.98
CA PRO A 432 -2.33 -15.33 -13.36
C PRO A 432 -3.65 -14.68 -13.82
N PHE A 433 -3.97 -13.46 -13.37
CA PHE A 433 -5.30 -12.89 -13.62
C PHE A 433 -5.61 -12.68 -15.11
N TRP A 434 -6.89 -12.83 -15.47
CA TRP A 434 -7.41 -12.63 -16.82
C TRP A 434 -8.75 -11.87 -16.80
N PRO A 435 -8.96 -10.83 -17.62
CA PRO A 435 -8.00 -10.21 -18.55
C PRO A 435 -6.71 -9.71 -17.88
N PRO A 436 -5.64 -9.45 -18.67
CA PRO A 436 -4.41 -8.88 -18.14
C PRO A 436 -4.69 -7.55 -17.44
N VAL A 437 -4.30 -7.47 -16.16
CA VAL A 437 -4.50 -6.31 -15.29
C VAL A 437 -3.19 -6.01 -14.58
N THR A 438 -2.78 -4.74 -14.58
CA THR A 438 -1.46 -4.33 -14.08
C THR A 438 -1.49 -3.92 -12.61
N ASN A 439 -0.33 -4.03 -11.94
CA ASN A 439 -0.14 -3.43 -10.61
C ASN A 439 -0.53 -1.94 -10.60
N ALA A 440 -0.23 -1.21 -11.68
CA ALA A 440 -0.58 0.20 -11.85
C ALA A 440 -2.09 0.52 -11.77
N GLU A 441 -2.97 -0.42 -12.16
CA GLU A 441 -4.42 -0.21 -12.17
C GLU A 441 -5.06 -0.38 -10.78
N MET A 442 -4.45 -1.18 -9.91
CA MET A 442 -4.89 -1.36 -8.53
C MET A 442 -4.29 -0.33 -7.55
N PHE A 443 -3.24 0.38 -7.96
CA PHE A 443 -2.56 1.42 -7.18
C PHE A 443 -3.32 2.77 -7.21
N VAL A 444 -4.58 2.75 -6.80
CA VAL A 444 -5.53 3.87 -6.83
C VAL A 444 -6.46 3.81 -5.61
N MET A 445 -7.03 4.93 -5.16
CA MET A 445 -8.01 4.89 -4.05
C MET A 445 -9.28 4.13 -4.48
N ALA A 446 -9.73 3.17 -3.69
CA ALA A 446 -10.82 2.27 -4.05
C ALA A 446 -12.19 2.98 -4.27
N PRO A 447 -12.63 3.95 -3.45
CA PRO A 447 -13.97 4.54 -3.56
C PRO A 447 -14.23 5.26 -4.88
N GLU A 448 -13.23 5.98 -5.40
CA GLU A 448 -13.35 6.74 -6.64
C GLU A 448 -13.14 5.88 -7.89
N ASN A 449 -12.29 4.84 -7.82
CA ASN A 449 -11.74 4.15 -8.99
C ASN A 449 -12.14 2.67 -9.12
N LEU A 450 -12.33 1.95 -8.00
CA LEU A 450 -12.59 0.50 -7.96
C LEU A 450 -14.01 0.15 -7.48
N GLY A 451 -14.80 1.15 -7.12
CA GLY A 451 -16.23 0.98 -6.85
C GLY A 451 -16.59 0.33 -5.51
N TYR A 452 -15.64 0.25 -4.57
CA TYR A 452 -15.86 -0.22 -3.20
C TYR A 452 -15.23 0.71 -2.18
N SER A 453 -15.68 0.61 -0.93
CA SER A 453 -15.19 1.43 0.19
C SER A 453 -15.21 0.64 1.50
N TYR A 454 -14.49 1.14 2.53
CA TYR A 454 -14.44 0.51 3.84
C TYR A 454 -15.18 1.33 4.91
N GLU A 455 -16.06 0.68 5.68
CA GLU A 455 -16.55 1.21 6.96
C GLU A 455 -15.52 0.88 8.07
N ALA A 456 -14.31 1.41 7.91
CA ALA A 456 -13.19 1.19 8.83
C ALA A 456 -12.97 2.37 9.79
N GLN A 457 -12.54 2.06 11.01
CA GLN A 457 -12.10 3.04 12.00
C GLN A 457 -10.64 2.79 12.32
N TRP A 458 -9.81 3.79 12.09
CA TRP A 458 -8.37 3.70 12.34
C TRP A 458 -8.04 4.16 13.77
N PRO A 459 -7.06 3.52 14.44
CA PRO A 459 -6.51 4.05 15.69
C PRO A 459 -5.99 5.47 15.44
N GLY A 460 -6.65 6.46 16.04
CA GLY A 460 -6.19 7.84 16.03
C GLY A 460 -4.87 7.94 16.79
N GLN A 461 -3.95 8.80 16.34
CA GLN A 461 -2.70 8.98 17.07
C GLN A 461 -3.00 9.43 18.52
N PRO A 462 -2.40 8.79 19.53
CA PRO A 462 -2.47 9.30 20.89
C PRO A 462 -1.70 10.62 20.91
N PHE A 463 -2.41 11.74 21.11
CA PHE A 463 -1.81 13.06 21.26
C PHE A 463 -0.64 12.99 22.25
N THR A 464 0.52 13.52 21.86
CA THR A 464 1.67 13.56 22.75
C THR A 464 1.33 14.35 24.01
N THR A 465 1.98 14.05 25.14
CA THR A 465 1.77 14.81 26.39
C THR A 465 1.95 16.31 26.18
N THR A 466 2.87 16.71 25.29
CA THR A 466 3.10 18.09 24.85
C THR A 466 1.90 18.70 24.12
N GLU A 467 1.26 17.96 23.20
CA GLU A 467 0.05 18.41 22.51
C GLU A 467 -1.15 18.47 23.45
N ILE A 468 -1.32 17.48 24.35
CA ILE A 468 -2.37 17.51 25.38
C ILE A 468 -2.23 18.74 26.28
N ILE A 469 -1.01 19.04 26.75
CA ILE A 469 -0.69 20.25 27.53
C ILE A 469 -0.96 21.51 26.69
N THR A 470 -0.57 21.53 25.42
CA THR A 470 -0.79 22.68 24.52
C THR A 470 -2.27 22.94 24.28
N MET A 471 -3.06 21.90 24.01
CA MET A 471 -4.51 21.98 23.85
C MET A 471 -5.19 22.45 25.15
N ALA A 472 -4.74 21.95 26.32
CA ALA A 472 -5.26 22.39 27.61
C ALA A 472 -4.94 23.88 27.89
N ILE A 473 -3.72 24.34 27.58
CA ILE A 473 -3.33 25.75 27.67
C ILE A 473 -4.16 26.62 26.72
N VAL A 474 -4.32 26.22 25.46
CA VAL A 474 -5.15 26.95 24.48
C VAL A 474 -6.61 27.02 24.93
N ALA A 475 -7.19 25.92 25.42
CA ALA A 475 -8.55 25.90 25.96
C ALA A 475 -8.70 26.83 27.17
N ALA A 476 -7.75 26.81 28.11
CA ALA A 476 -7.75 27.71 29.26
C ALA A 476 -7.66 29.19 28.86
N LEU A 477 -6.81 29.52 27.88
CA LEU A 477 -6.68 30.89 27.34
C LEU A 477 -7.97 31.34 26.63
N VAL A 478 -8.65 30.46 25.91
CA VAL A 478 -9.96 30.75 25.29
C VAL A 478 -11.03 31.00 26.36
N VAL A 479 -11.09 30.19 27.42
CA VAL A 479 -12.02 30.41 28.55
C VAL A 479 -11.74 31.76 29.23
N VAL A 480 -10.48 32.10 29.50
CA VAL A 480 -10.10 33.41 30.06
C VAL A 480 -10.52 34.56 29.13
N ALA A 481 -10.33 34.42 27.81
CA ALA A 481 -10.74 35.44 26.84
C ALA A 481 -12.28 35.62 26.80
N VAL A 482 -13.05 34.53 26.86
CA VAL A 482 -14.53 34.58 26.94
C VAL A 482 -15.00 35.25 28.23
N VAL A 483 -14.41 34.92 29.38
CA VAL A 483 -14.70 35.57 30.67
C VAL A 483 -14.38 37.08 30.61
N PHE A 484 -13.23 37.45 30.04
CA PHE A 484 -12.82 38.86 29.92
C PHE A 484 -13.72 39.65 28.96
N ALA A 485 -14.19 39.02 27.88
CA ALA A 485 -15.19 39.62 26.98
C ALA A 485 -16.54 39.80 27.70
N ALA A 486 -17.01 38.79 28.44
CA ALA A 486 -18.26 38.84 29.19
C ALA A 486 -18.25 39.92 30.28
N THR A 487 -17.18 40.03 31.07
CA THR A 487 -17.04 41.10 32.08
C THR A 487 -16.92 42.48 31.45
N THR A 488 -16.18 42.63 30.35
CA THR A 488 -16.10 43.90 29.60
C THR A 488 -17.47 44.33 29.07
N CYS A 489 -18.28 43.39 28.58
CA CYS A 489 -19.66 43.66 28.15
C CYS A 489 -20.58 44.04 29.33
N ALA A 490 -20.48 43.33 30.47
CA ALA A 490 -21.26 43.64 31.67
C ALA A 490 -20.91 45.03 32.26
N VAL A 491 -19.63 45.39 32.30
CA VAL A 491 -19.17 46.72 32.73
C VAL A 491 -19.65 47.81 31.78
N ARG A 492 -19.61 47.59 30.46
CA ARG A 492 -20.18 48.53 29.48
C ARG A 492 -21.71 48.66 29.58
N ALA A 493 -22.41 47.61 29.96
CA ALA A 493 -23.85 47.65 30.21
C ALA A 493 -24.18 48.48 31.47
N ARG A 494 -23.45 48.28 32.58
CA ARG A 494 -23.58 49.10 33.80
C ARG A 494 -23.22 50.58 33.56
N SER A 495 -22.11 50.85 32.89
CA SER A 495 -21.70 52.22 32.54
C SER A 495 -22.73 52.96 31.68
N ARG A 496 -23.53 52.26 30.85
CA ARG A 496 -24.66 52.86 30.12
C ARG A 496 -25.88 53.18 30.99
N THR A 497 -26.09 52.50 32.11
CA THR A 497 -27.21 52.76 33.02
C THR A 497 -26.95 53.92 33.97
N GLU A 498 -25.68 54.21 34.30
CA GLU A 498 -25.29 55.35 35.15
C GLU A 498 -25.22 56.69 34.38
N GLY A 499 -25.30 56.68 33.04
CA GLY A 499 -25.15 57.87 32.19
C GLY A 499 -26.38 58.79 32.04
N HIS A 500 -27.46 58.57 32.79
CA HIS A 500 -28.74 59.30 32.62
C HIS A 500 -29.28 59.87 33.94
N GLN A 501 -28.63 60.92 34.47
CA GLN A 501 -29.11 61.65 35.65
C GLN A 501 -29.17 63.17 35.40
N PRO A 502 -30.28 63.71 34.86
CA PRO A 502 -30.54 65.15 34.87
C PRO A 502 -30.93 65.64 36.28
N LEU A 503 -30.78 66.93 36.53
CA LEU A 503 -31.01 67.54 37.85
C LEU A 503 -32.47 68.00 38.07
N LEU A 504 -32.89 67.97 39.34
CA LEU A 504 -33.88 68.84 40.02
C LEU A 504 -35.20 69.21 39.29
N SER A 505 -36.35 68.81 39.85
CA SER A 505 -37.05 69.67 40.83
C SER A 505 -38.26 68.99 41.52
N ASP A 506 -38.88 69.73 42.45
CA ASP A 506 -39.65 69.28 43.59
C ASP A 506 -41.12 68.83 43.41
N GLN A 507 -41.54 68.02 44.39
CA GLN A 507 -42.84 68.00 45.12
C GLN A 507 -44.17 68.09 44.35
N TYR A 508 -44.86 66.95 44.31
CA TYR A 508 -46.23 66.74 44.82
C TYR A 508 -47.11 67.97 45.13
N GLN A 509 -48.29 68.02 44.49
CA GLN A 509 -49.51 68.50 45.16
C GLN A 509 -50.66 67.51 45.00
N ARG A 510 -51.52 67.50 46.03
CA ARG A 510 -52.62 66.54 46.30
C ARG A 510 -53.93 67.05 45.72
N TYR A 511 -54.84 66.15 45.29
CA TYR A 511 -56.24 66.13 45.72
C TYR A 511 -56.99 64.87 45.26
N ASP A 512 -57.51 64.10 46.23
CA ASP A 512 -58.62 63.16 46.05
C ASP A 512 -59.95 63.88 46.31
N ASP A 513 -61.05 63.46 45.64
CA ASP A 513 -62.22 62.83 46.31
C ASP A 513 -63.21 62.27 45.23
N VAL A 514 -64.34 61.74 45.68
CA VAL A 514 -65.57 61.32 44.96
C VAL A 514 -65.56 59.88 44.40
N LYS A 515 -65.78 58.94 45.32
CA LYS A 515 -66.99 58.07 45.44
C LYS A 515 -67.81 57.75 44.16
N SER A 516 -68.42 56.56 43.99
CA SER A 516 -68.40 55.29 44.75
C SER A 516 -69.35 54.26 44.08
N GLN A 517 -69.28 52.98 44.48
CA GLN A 517 -70.21 51.87 44.15
C GLN A 517 -70.10 51.32 42.70
N GLY A 518 -70.27 50.02 42.43
CA GLY A 518 -70.48 48.88 43.33
C GLY A 518 -70.55 47.52 42.61
N SER A 519 -70.67 46.43 43.39
CA SER A 519 -71.05 45.05 42.98
C SER A 519 -70.30 44.33 41.82
N SER A 520 -69.28 43.55 42.19
CA SER A 520 -69.11 42.09 41.99
C SER A 520 -70.31 41.25 41.45
N PRO A 521 -70.13 39.99 40.97
CA PRO A 521 -68.91 39.26 40.51
C PRO A 521 -69.08 38.30 39.28
N CYS A 522 -68.02 37.53 38.97
CA CYS A 522 -68.00 36.16 38.40
C CYS A 522 -68.35 35.90 36.91
N GLY A 523 -67.71 34.88 36.30
CA GLY A 523 -68.20 34.37 35.00
C GLY A 523 -67.67 33.06 34.37
N ARG A 524 -66.35 32.76 34.34
CA ARG A 524 -65.75 31.53 33.73
C ARG A 524 -66.00 31.30 32.20
N VAL A 525 -65.45 30.17 31.72
CA VAL A 525 -65.63 29.46 30.42
C VAL A 525 -64.89 30.14 29.24
N LEU A 526 -63.87 29.60 28.56
CA LEU A 526 -63.40 28.26 28.12
C LEU A 526 -63.70 27.92 26.65
N HIS A 527 -62.72 27.21 26.05
CA HIS A 527 -62.74 26.32 24.89
C HIS A 527 -62.67 26.85 23.43
N HIS A 528 -61.56 26.41 22.81
CA HIS A 528 -61.43 25.74 21.51
C HIS A 528 -61.31 26.50 20.17
N SER A 529 -60.22 26.13 19.46
CA SER A 529 -60.07 25.93 18.00
C SER A 529 -60.39 27.08 17.02
N GLY A 530 -59.59 27.32 15.97
CA GLY A 530 -58.37 26.63 15.52
C GLY A 530 -58.15 26.81 14.00
N LEU A 531 -57.14 26.14 13.45
CA LEU A 531 -56.94 25.87 12.01
C LEU A 531 -56.74 27.06 11.03
N SER A 532 -55.45 27.35 10.74
CA SER A 532 -54.76 26.90 9.49
C SER A 532 -54.43 27.87 8.33
N VAL A 533 -53.26 27.56 7.72
CA VAL A 533 -52.67 27.87 6.39
C VAL A 533 -52.38 29.33 5.92
N SER A 534 -51.15 29.50 5.37
CA SER A 534 -50.71 30.48 4.33
C SER A 534 -50.80 32.00 4.60
N GLY A 535 -49.85 32.85 4.18
CA GLY A 535 -48.60 32.65 3.43
C GLY A 535 -48.30 33.83 2.47
N LEU A 536 -47.01 34.07 2.17
CA LEU A 536 -46.46 34.94 1.09
C LEU A 536 -46.27 36.48 1.32
N TYR A 537 -44.99 36.90 1.16
CA TYR A 537 -44.44 38.14 0.56
C TYR A 537 -44.63 39.58 1.15
N TRP A 538 -43.50 40.17 1.59
CA TRP A 538 -42.76 41.35 1.05
C TRP A 538 -43.52 42.46 0.26
N PRO A 539 -43.16 43.77 0.40
CA PRO A 539 -41.83 44.28 -0.04
C PRO A 539 -41.21 45.51 0.72
N HIS A 540 -40.13 46.07 0.15
CA HIS A 540 -39.22 47.12 0.63
C HIS A 540 -39.73 48.59 0.61
N GLY A 541 -39.01 49.50 1.31
CA GLY A 541 -38.94 50.95 1.07
C GLY A 541 -37.62 51.56 1.63
N SER A 542 -37.10 52.69 1.09
CA SER A 542 -35.74 53.20 1.43
C SER A 542 -35.47 54.71 1.18
N SER A 543 -34.51 55.31 1.92
CA SER A 543 -33.75 56.57 1.70
C SER A 543 -32.95 56.93 2.98
N GLY A 544 -31.95 57.84 3.08
CA GLY A 544 -31.27 58.78 2.16
C GLY A 544 -29.93 59.33 2.76
N ARG A 545 -29.20 60.27 2.11
CA ARG A 545 -27.82 60.72 2.46
C ARG A 545 -27.69 62.22 2.88
N SER A 546 -26.68 62.55 3.72
CA SER A 546 -25.69 63.69 3.64
C SER A 546 -24.91 63.76 4.97
N VAL A 547 -23.57 63.90 5.14
CA VAL A 547 -22.47 64.72 4.55
C VAL A 547 -22.39 66.16 5.07
N GLY A 548 -21.24 66.51 5.70
CA GLY A 548 -20.81 67.82 6.24
C GLY A 548 -19.52 67.68 7.08
N GLY A 549 -18.77 68.76 7.38
CA GLY A 549 -17.55 68.68 8.23
C GLY A 549 -16.68 69.95 8.30
N ASP A 550 -15.39 69.74 8.61
CA ASP A 550 -14.21 70.64 8.52
C ASP A 550 -13.58 71.24 9.83
N ARG A 551 -12.25 71.50 9.74
CA ARG A 551 -11.18 72.00 10.67
C ARG A 551 -11.54 72.80 11.95
N GLY A 552 -10.73 72.82 13.02
CA GLY A 552 -9.40 72.21 13.28
C GLY A 552 -8.69 72.73 14.57
N ALA A 553 -7.40 72.37 14.76
CA ALA A 553 -6.47 72.75 15.86
C ALA A 553 -6.75 72.20 17.29
N GLU A 554 -5.75 71.97 18.18
CA GLU A 554 -4.35 71.51 18.02
C GLU A 554 -3.79 71.01 19.38
N SER A 555 -2.97 69.94 19.41
CA SER A 555 -1.84 69.67 20.35
C SER A 555 -1.39 68.19 20.27
N ALA A 556 -0.16 67.87 20.68
CA ALA A 556 0.53 66.62 20.34
C ALA A 556 0.78 65.67 21.53
N ALA A 557 -0.04 64.62 21.66
CA ALA A 557 0.19 63.49 22.59
C ALA A 557 -0.18 62.11 21.99
N HIS A 558 -0.38 62.00 20.68
CA HIS A 558 -0.92 60.80 20.02
C HIS A 558 -0.19 60.45 18.69
N ARG A 559 1.14 60.23 18.76
CA ARG A 559 1.93 59.80 17.59
C ARG A 559 2.99 58.72 17.88
N PHE A 560 2.68 57.75 18.74
CA PHE A 560 3.49 56.52 18.88
C PHE A 560 2.69 55.21 18.87
N THR A 561 1.41 55.23 19.26
CA THR A 561 0.60 54.03 19.55
C THR A 561 -0.23 53.46 18.39
N VAL A 562 -0.02 53.92 17.16
CA VAL A 562 -0.92 53.63 16.01
C VAL A 562 -0.26 52.79 14.90
N ARG A 563 1.08 52.64 14.88
CA ARG A 563 1.76 51.96 13.76
C ARG A 563 1.80 50.43 13.84
N THR A 564 1.57 49.84 15.02
CA THR A 564 1.55 48.38 15.23
C THR A 564 0.17 47.73 14.98
N LYS A 565 -0.94 48.46 15.19
CA LYS A 565 -2.30 47.91 15.08
C LYS A 565 -2.84 47.68 13.65
N LYS A 566 -2.06 47.94 12.60
CA LYS A 566 -2.50 47.79 11.20
C LYS A 566 -1.88 46.62 10.42
N VAL A 567 -1.00 45.83 11.04
CA VAL A 567 -0.36 44.66 10.41
C VAL A 567 -1.04 43.34 10.82
N ALA A 568 -1.35 43.16 12.12
CA ALA A 568 -1.96 41.94 12.64
C ALA A 568 -3.33 41.60 12.02
N SER A 569 -4.10 42.61 11.60
CA SER A 569 -5.47 42.44 11.07
C SER A 569 -5.56 41.88 9.63
N ARG A 570 -4.44 41.52 8.99
CA ARG A 570 -4.45 40.89 7.65
C ARG A 570 -3.93 39.45 7.61
N ALA A 571 -3.36 38.95 8.70
CA ALA A 571 -2.87 37.57 8.77
C ALA A 571 -3.96 36.56 9.15
N VAL A 572 -5.05 37.01 9.80
CA VAL A 572 -6.11 36.13 10.33
C VAL A 572 -7.12 35.74 9.25
N ASP A 573 -7.55 36.69 8.41
CA ASP A 573 -8.54 36.47 7.36
C ASP A 573 -8.07 35.55 6.22
N GLN A 574 -6.78 35.21 6.16
CA GLN A 574 -6.19 34.35 5.12
C GLN A 574 -6.00 32.88 5.53
N LEU A 575 -6.30 32.52 6.78
CA LEU A 575 -6.12 31.16 7.33
C LEU A 575 -7.43 30.39 7.55
N LEU A 576 -8.60 30.99 7.29
CA LEU A 576 -9.92 30.44 7.68
C LEU A 576 -10.93 30.28 6.55
N SER A 577 -10.53 30.40 5.28
CA SER A 577 -11.40 30.17 4.11
C SER A 577 -10.71 29.32 3.04
N GLY A 578 -10.90 28.01 3.10
CA GLY A 578 -10.26 27.01 2.23
C GLY A 578 -11.22 26.06 1.50
N SER A 579 -12.47 26.47 1.25
CA SER A 579 -13.43 25.70 0.46
C SER A 579 -13.32 26.02 -1.04
N TRP A 580 -13.58 25.02 -1.88
CA TRP A 580 -13.28 25.01 -3.32
C TRP A 580 -14.48 25.39 -4.23
N LEU A 581 -14.16 25.52 -5.54
CA LEU A 581 -15.03 25.55 -6.73
C LEU A 581 -15.66 26.91 -7.12
N PRO A 582 -16.02 27.11 -8.42
CA PRO A 582 -15.76 26.27 -9.61
C PRO A 582 -14.89 26.97 -10.70
N VAL A 583 -14.34 26.18 -11.63
CA VAL A 583 -13.67 26.70 -12.84
C VAL A 583 -14.64 26.70 -14.04
N ARG A 584 -14.67 27.78 -14.83
CA ARG A 584 -15.25 27.81 -16.19
C ARG A 584 -14.43 28.68 -17.15
N ASN A 585 -13.92 28.02 -18.19
CA ASN A 585 -13.64 28.45 -19.57
C ASN A 585 -13.10 29.88 -19.85
N CYS A 586 -11.89 29.95 -20.39
CA CYS A 586 -11.47 30.91 -21.41
C CYS A 586 -10.63 30.20 -22.50
N ALA A 587 -10.61 30.76 -23.71
CA ALA A 587 -10.12 30.11 -24.95
C ALA A 587 -8.70 30.60 -25.38
N PRO A 588 -8.04 29.99 -26.39
CA PRO A 588 -6.58 30.10 -26.58
C PRO A 588 -6.12 31.30 -27.47
N PRO A 589 -4.83 31.67 -27.41
CA PRO A 589 -4.19 32.61 -28.34
C PRO A 589 -3.82 31.96 -29.70
N PRO A 590 -3.60 32.76 -30.77
CA PRO A 590 -3.58 32.26 -32.15
C PRO A 590 -2.19 31.95 -32.75
N VAL A 591 -2.20 31.22 -33.88
CA VAL A 591 -1.05 30.95 -34.75
C VAL A 591 -1.02 31.91 -35.94
N PRO A 592 0.17 32.37 -36.38
CA PRO A 592 0.42 32.60 -37.80
C PRO A 592 1.71 31.94 -38.32
N ASN A 593 1.74 31.62 -39.62
CA ASN A 593 2.87 31.00 -40.33
C ASN A 593 3.26 31.85 -41.57
N PRO A 594 4.10 31.43 -42.55
CA PRO A 594 5.42 32.00 -42.74
C PRO A 594 5.60 32.89 -43.99
N ALA A 595 6.62 33.77 -43.99
CA ALA A 595 7.05 34.54 -45.16
C ALA A 595 8.59 34.67 -45.30
N ARG A 596 9.05 34.67 -46.56
CA ARG A 596 10.43 34.47 -47.04
C ARG A 596 11.34 35.72 -47.08
N LYS A 597 12.66 35.44 -47.05
CA LYS A 597 13.80 36.11 -47.75
C LYS A 597 14.29 37.49 -47.22
N GLY A 598 15.62 37.59 -47.12
CA GLY A 598 16.38 38.84 -46.95
C GLY A 598 17.89 38.59 -46.83
N LEU A 599 18.60 38.43 -47.95
CA LEU A 599 20.05 38.17 -47.99
C LEU A 599 20.81 39.48 -48.27
N LEU A 600 21.83 39.79 -47.47
CA LEU A 600 22.92 40.69 -47.88
C LEU A 600 24.22 40.38 -47.13
N CYS A 601 25.34 40.33 -47.85
CA CYS A 601 26.66 40.07 -47.27
C CYS A 601 27.51 41.36 -47.26
N ARG A 602 28.41 41.50 -46.28
CA ARG A 602 29.69 42.19 -46.50
C ARG A 602 30.82 41.66 -45.61
N LEU A 603 32.00 41.62 -46.23
CA LEU A 603 33.33 41.26 -45.73
C LEU A 603 33.93 42.48 -44.97
N THR A 604 34.97 42.44 -44.12
CA THR A 604 35.88 41.40 -43.57
C THR A 604 36.75 42.03 -42.45
N ALA A 605 37.55 41.19 -41.76
CA ALA A 605 38.91 41.47 -41.24
C ALA A 605 39.15 41.75 -39.73
N MET A 606 39.53 40.66 -39.04
CA MET A 606 40.74 40.46 -38.21
C MET A 606 40.91 41.02 -36.77
N ASP A 607 41.32 40.07 -35.93
CA ASP A 607 42.20 40.08 -34.75
C ASP A 607 41.78 40.69 -33.40
N GLY A 608 42.12 39.93 -32.34
CA GLY A 608 41.77 40.16 -30.94
C GLY A 608 41.83 38.85 -30.13
N ASP A 609 43.04 38.31 -29.93
CA ASP A 609 43.26 37.01 -29.27
C ASP A 609 43.42 37.13 -27.74
N SER A 610 42.69 36.30 -26.99
CA SER A 610 42.94 36.06 -25.56
C SER A 610 42.24 34.78 -25.05
N SER A 611 42.91 33.63 -25.16
CA SER A 611 42.44 32.39 -24.51
C SER A 611 42.93 32.29 -23.06
N ALA A 612 42.02 32.33 -22.09
CA ALA A 612 42.32 32.09 -20.68
C ALA A 612 41.66 30.77 -20.20
N LEU A 613 42.46 29.85 -19.64
CA LEU A 613 41.91 28.69 -18.93
C LEU A 613 41.32 29.12 -17.58
N PRO A 614 40.27 28.44 -17.09
CA PRO A 614 39.77 28.62 -15.72
C PRO A 614 40.77 28.03 -14.70
N ASP A 615 41.11 28.79 -13.66
CA ASP A 615 41.95 28.31 -12.55
C ASP A 615 41.15 27.36 -11.64
N LEU A 616 41.57 26.09 -11.56
CA LEU A 616 40.90 25.05 -10.79
C LEU A 616 41.18 25.12 -9.27
N LYS A 617 42.09 25.99 -8.81
CA LYS A 617 42.42 26.14 -7.38
C LYS A 617 41.21 26.44 -6.49
N ASP A 618 40.23 27.19 -6.98
CA ASP A 618 39.02 27.50 -6.22
C ASP A 618 38.21 26.23 -5.88
N ILE A 619 38.26 25.23 -6.76
CA ILE A 619 37.61 23.93 -6.57
C ILE A 619 38.44 23.05 -5.60
N GLU A 620 39.76 23.00 -5.76
CA GLU A 620 40.64 22.27 -4.84
C GLU A 620 40.54 22.80 -3.40
N THR A 621 40.49 24.12 -3.25
CA THR A 621 40.38 24.81 -1.95
C THR A 621 39.03 24.54 -1.27
N LYS A 622 37.95 24.41 -2.04
CA LYS A 622 36.58 24.16 -1.53
C LYS A 622 36.28 22.68 -1.25
N LEU A 623 36.98 21.75 -1.90
CA LEU A 623 36.79 20.31 -1.73
C LEU A 623 37.89 19.62 -0.89
N GLY A 624 38.95 20.33 -0.51
CA GLY A 624 40.03 19.80 0.33
C GLY A 624 40.84 18.66 -0.30
N ARG A 625 40.70 18.46 -1.62
CA ARG A 625 41.33 17.40 -2.40
C ARG A 625 41.80 17.97 -3.74
N LYS A 626 42.97 17.52 -4.21
CA LYS A 626 43.48 17.88 -5.54
C LYS A 626 42.64 17.27 -6.66
N VAL A 627 42.57 17.95 -7.79
CA VAL A 627 41.95 17.42 -9.01
C VAL A 627 42.87 16.34 -9.62
N PRO A 628 42.36 15.15 -10.00
CA PRO A 628 43.17 14.11 -10.64
C PRO A 628 43.76 14.56 -11.99
N ASP A 629 45.04 14.23 -12.22
CA ASP A 629 45.78 14.58 -13.45
C ASP A 629 45.12 14.08 -14.74
N SER A 630 44.33 12.99 -14.66
CA SER A 630 43.55 12.47 -15.78
C SER A 630 42.48 13.46 -16.27
N LEU A 631 41.84 14.20 -15.35
CA LEU A 631 40.83 15.21 -15.68
C LEU A 631 41.47 16.44 -16.32
N ILE A 632 42.62 16.87 -15.79
CA ILE A 632 43.42 17.97 -16.35
C ILE A 632 43.88 17.62 -17.78
N ARG A 633 44.36 16.38 -17.98
CA ARG A 633 44.79 15.88 -19.30
C ARG A 633 43.65 15.79 -20.31
N SER A 634 42.43 15.46 -19.85
CA SER A 634 41.22 15.47 -20.68
C SER A 634 40.84 16.87 -21.18
N LEU A 635 40.97 17.89 -20.32
CA LEU A 635 40.67 19.29 -20.67
C LEU A 635 41.69 19.94 -21.61
N VAL A 636 42.92 19.40 -21.70
CA VAL A 636 44.04 19.98 -22.49
C VAL A 636 44.31 19.20 -23.79
N GLY A 637 43.81 17.97 -23.94
CA GLY A 637 44.13 17.05 -25.06
C GLY A 637 43.52 17.40 -26.42
N GLY A 638 43.87 18.54 -27.01
CA GLY A 638 43.14 19.16 -28.13
C GLY A 638 43.85 19.39 -29.47
N LYS A 639 45.07 18.87 -29.73
CA LYS A 639 45.77 18.91 -31.05
C LYS A 639 47.06 18.07 -31.08
N HIS A 640 47.26 17.22 -32.11
CA HIS A 640 48.42 17.20 -33.04
C HIS A 640 48.56 15.86 -33.84
N HIS A 641 48.70 16.00 -35.16
CA HIS A 641 49.08 15.11 -36.29
C HIS A 641 49.30 13.57 -36.20
N GLU A 642 49.02 12.93 -37.35
CA GLU A 642 49.13 11.49 -37.68
C GLU A 642 50.50 11.05 -38.26
N LYS A 643 50.77 9.72 -38.29
CA LYS A 643 51.23 8.97 -39.49
C LYS A 643 51.27 7.43 -39.36
N SER A 644 50.93 6.74 -40.47
CA SER A 644 51.30 5.37 -40.92
C SER A 644 51.06 4.10 -40.05
N ALA A 645 49.92 3.41 -40.30
CA ALA A 645 49.73 2.08 -40.95
C ALA A 645 50.74 0.90 -40.77
N PRO A 646 50.35 -0.41 -40.93
CA PRO A 646 49.01 -1.04 -41.08
C PRO A 646 48.79 -2.25 -40.09
N PRO A 647 48.11 -3.40 -40.36
CA PRO A 647 46.82 -3.66 -39.68
C PRO A 647 46.68 -5.04 -38.97
N HIS A 648 45.90 -5.09 -37.88
CA HIS A 648 44.97 -6.21 -37.61
C HIS A 648 43.88 -5.85 -36.57
N LEU A 649 42.79 -6.62 -36.58
CA LEU A 649 41.57 -6.54 -35.75
C LEU A 649 41.61 -5.74 -34.42
N SER A 650 40.73 -4.73 -34.32
CA SER A 650 39.82 -4.55 -33.18
C SER A 650 38.72 -3.55 -33.56
N ASN A 651 37.47 -3.80 -33.14
CA ASN A 651 36.30 -3.02 -33.54
C ASN A 651 35.70 -2.32 -32.32
N TYR A 652 36.09 -1.06 -32.08
CA TYR A 652 35.59 -0.26 -30.96
C TYR A 652 34.83 0.96 -31.47
N ASN A 653 33.52 0.97 -31.26
CA ASN A 653 32.63 2.00 -31.81
C ASN A 653 32.73 3.33 -31.04
N LYS A 654 32.69 4.43 -31.79
CA LYS A 654 33.03 5.78 -31.33
C LYS A 654 31.76 6.55 -30.94
N CYS A 655 31.54 6.76 -29.64
CA CYS A 655 30.40 7.54 -29.14
C CYS A 655 30.49 9.02 -29.54
N CYS A 656 29.69 9.41 -30.54
CA CYS A 656 29.45 10.82 -30.88
C CYS A 656 28.23 11.33 -30.10
N ALA A 657 28.46 12.08 -29.02
CA ALA A 657 27.37 12.71 -28.27
C ALA A 657 26.64 13.76 -29.14
N ASN A 658 25.30 13.71 -29.16
CA ASN A 658 24.50 14.61 -30.01
C ASN A 658 24.44 16.03 -29.45
N SER A 659 24.44 17.03 -30.35
CA SER A 659 24.36 18.45 -29.97
C SER A 659 23.07 18.82 -29.20
N GLY A 660 22.02 18.00 -29.30
CA GLY A 660 20.80 18.12 -28.50
C GLY A 660 21.00 17.84 -27.01
N ASP A 661 21.82 16.83 -26.67
CA ASP A 661 22.01 16.42 -25.28
C ASP A 661 22.83 17.44 -24.49
N LEU A 662 23.81 18.07 -25.13
CA LEU A 662 24.57 19.19 -24.54
C LEU A 662 23.65 20.37 -24.19
N LYS A 663 22.71 20.72 -25.07
CA LYS A 663 21.72 21.79 -24.83
C LYS A 663 20.70 21.40 -23.75
N ARG A 664 20.29 20.13 -23.71
CA ARG A 664 19.39 19.58 -22.68
C ARG A 664 20.06 19.58 -21.30
N LEU A 665 21.35 19.28 -21.24
CA LEU A 665 22.17 19.40 -20.04
C LEU A 665 22.32 20.86 -19.60
N GLU A 666 22.61 21.77 -20.53
CA GLU A 666 22.69 23.21 -20.26
C GLU A 666 21.38 23.76 -19.68
N SER A 667 20.21 23.41 -20.26
CA SER A 667 18.92 23.82 -19.71
C SER A 667 18.65 23.24 -18.30
N LYS A 668 19.08 22.00 -18.04
CA LYS A 668 18.97 21.40 -16.69
C LYS A 668 19.89 22.09 -15.68
N MET A 669 21.11 22.48 -16.08
CA MET A 669 22.04 23.22 -15.23
C MET A 669 21.56 24.65 -14.94
N GLN A 670 20.87 25.30 -15.88
CA GLN A 670 20.22 26.60 -15.65
C GLN A 670 19.05 26.47 -14.68
N PHE A 671 18.19 25.47 -14.84
CA PHE A 671 17.08 25.17 -13.92
C PHE A 671 17.59 24.89 -12.49
N LEU A 672 18.58 24.00 -12.33
CA LEU A 672 19.18 23.69 -11.01
C LEU A 672 19.84 24.90 -10.35
N LYS A 673 20.44 25.82 -11.12
CA LYS A 673 20.94 27.10 -10.58
C LYS A 673 19.80 27.99 -10.07
N GLN A 674 18.64 27.98 -10.73
CA GLN A 674 17.48 28.76 -10.34
C GLN A 674 16.80 28.18 -9.09
N GLU A 675 16.70 26.86 -8.96
CA GLU A 675 16.22 26.21 -7.72
C GLU A 675 17.18 26.41 -6.55
N MET A 676 18.51 26.27 -6.74
CA MET A 676 19.47 26.58 -5.68
C MET A 676 19.44 28.06 -5.25
N ALA A 677 19.10 28.98 -6.16
CA ALA A 677 18.87 30.38 -5.78
C ALA A 677 17.57 30.56 -4.99
N HIS A 678 16.52 29.81 -5.32
CA HIS A 678 15.25 29.82 -4.60
C HIS A 678 15.39 29.22 -3.19
N LEU A 679 16.06 28.08 -3.04
CA LEU A 679 16.36 27.44 -1.76
C LEU A 679 17.16 28.38 -0.85
N ARG A 680 18.23 29.01 -1.35
CA ARG A 680 18.98 30.02 -0.58
C ARG A 680 18.13 31.22 -0.15
N ALA A 681 17.13 31.61 -0.95
CA ALA A 681 16.18 32.65 -0.59
C ALA A 681 15.13 32.19 0.44
N ILE A 682 14.91 30.88 0.59
CA ILE A 682 14.15 30.29 1.70
C ILE A 682 15.04 30.23 2.95
N ASP A 683 16.28 29.74 2.86
CA ASP A 683 17.23 29.66 3.98
C ASP A 683 17.45 31.03 4.64
N VAL A 684 17.61 32.09 3.83
CA VAL A 684 17.74 33.47 4.33
C VAL A 684 16.48 33.92 5.06
N LYS A 685 15.27 33.60 4.56
CA LYS A 685 14.03 33.91 5.28
C LYS A 685 13.92 33.12 6.58
N LEU A 686 14.28 31.84 6.57
CA LEU A 686 14.23 30.97 7.74
C LEU A 686 15.19 31.46 8.84
N MET A 687 16.42 31.83 8.48
CA MET A 687 17.36 32.48 9.41
C MET A 687 16.85 33.84 9.90
N GLN A 688 16.17 34.63 9.06
CA GLN A 688 15.59 35.91 9.46
C GLN A 688 14.39 35.74 10.42
N GLN A 689 13.61 34.67 10.26
CA GLN A 689 12.59 34.26 11.23
C GLN A 689 13.21 33.76 12.54
N LEU A 690 14.27 32.93 12.47
CA LEU A 690 15.00 32.44 13.64
C LEU A 690 15.64 33.58 14.44
N MET A 691 16.24 34.58 13.79
CA MET A 691 16.73 35.80 14.46
C MET A 691 15.58 36.57 15.13
N SER A 692 14.44 36.76 14.45
CA SER A 692 13.28 37.44 15.04
C SER A 692 12.67 36.67 16.22
N ILE A 693 12.76 35.34 16.24
CA ILE A 693 12.37 34.50 17.38
C ILE A 693 13.38 34.67 18.52
N ASN A 694 14.68 34.65 18.23
CA ASN A 694 15.75 34.83 19.22
C ASN A 694 15.72 36.21 19.89
N GLU A 695 15.50 37.29 19.12
CA GLU A 695 15.25 38.63 19.65
C GLU A 695 13.99 38.69 20.53
N GLY A 696 12.95 37.91 20.18
CA GLY A 696 11.76 37.74 21.00
C GLY A 696 12.03 37.02 22.32
N ILE A 697 12.83 35.95 22.30
CA ILE A 697 13.23 35.19 23.49
C ILE A 697 14.08 36.06 24.43
N GLU A 698 15.09 36.76 23.91
CA GLU A 698 15.88 37.70 24.71
C GLU A 698 15.01 38.86 25.23
N SER A 699 14.09 39.40 24.44
CA SER A 699 13.13 40.43 24.93
C SER A 699 12.26 39.92 26.09
N ILE A 700 11.80 38.67 26.05
CA ILE A 700 11.08 38.02 27.15
C ILE A 700 11.99 37.82 28.36
N ARG A 701 13.25 37.43 28.13
CA ARG A 701 14.26 37.26 29.18
C ARG A 701 14.54 38.57 29.93
N TRP A 702 14.74 39.69 29.23
CA TRP A 702 14.87 41.01 29.88
C TRP A 702 13.63 41.38 30.72
N ILE A 703 12.42 41.02 30.28
CA ILE A 703 11.17 41.25 31.04
C ILE A 703 11.06 40.33 32.28
N ILE A 704 11.74 39.18 32.28
CA ILE A 704 11.84 38.28 33.44
C ILE A 704 12.92 38.78 34.42
N GLU A 705 14.09 39.18 33.91
CA GLU A 705 15.21 39.68 34.73
C GLU A 705 14.86 41.02 35.42
N ASP A 706 14.16 41.95 34.75
CA ASP A 706 13.67 43.21 35.34
C ASP A 706 12.62 42.97 36.46
N LYS A 707 11.88 41.85 36.40
CA LYS A 707 10.98 41.42 37.48
C LYS A 707 11.68 40.73 38.65
N GLY A 708 12.99 40.45 38.56
CA GLY A 708 13.78 39.87 39.64
C GLY A 708 14.02 40.83 40.82
N GLY A 709 13.85 42.14 40.64
CA GLY A 709 14.24 43.17 41.63
C GLY A 709 13.37 43.28 42.90
N ALA A 710 12.40 42.40 43.13
CA ALA A 710 11.39 42.56 44.19
C ALA A 710 10.97 41.26 44.93
N ALA A 711 11.91 40.33 45.16
CA ALA A 711 11.75 39.22 46.11
C ALA A 711 13.05 39.00 46.90
N SER A 712 12.94 38.56 48.16
CA SER A 712 14.07 38.52 49.11
C SER A 712 14.70 37.13 49.23
N GLN A 713 16.02 37.15 49.46
CA GLN A 713 16.88 36.17 50.15
C GLN A 713 16.22 34.85 50.60
N ASP A 714 16.67 33.70 50.09
CA ASP A 714 17.78 32.94 50.71
C ASP A 714 18.17 31.68 49.89
N GLY A 715 19.29 31.04 50.24
CA GLY A 715 19.59 29.65 49.84
C GLY A 715 20.39 29.44 48.55
N SER A 716 21.71 29.57 48.62
CA SER A 716 22.64 29.03 47.62
C SER A 716 23.01 27.58 47.94
N LEU A 717 23.18 26.73 46.92
CA LEU A 717 24.40 25.92 46.73
C LEU A 717 24.43 25.15 45.40
N THR A 718 25.62 24.71 45.00
CA THR A 718 25.96 24.11 43.69
C THR A 718 26.57 22.71 43.81
N GLY A 719 26.36 21.86 42.81
CA GLY A 719 27.06 20.57 42.64
C GLY A 719 26.29 19.36 43.19
N SER A 720 26.59 18.11 42.80
CA SER A 720 27.62 17.63 41.87
C SER A 720 27.20 16.31 41.19
N LEU A 721 27.96 15.90 40.16
CA LEU A 721 27.90 14.57 39.55
C LEU A 721 28.72 13.53 40.34
N TYR A 722 28.51 12.26 39.97
CA TYR A 722 29.32 11.04 40.21
C TYR A 722 28.90 10.00 41.26
N SER A 723 29.17 8.76 40.84
CA SER A 723 28.79 7.42 41.30
C SER A 723 29.36 6.96 42.65
N LEU A 724 28.76 5.88 43.19
CA LEU A 724 29.31 4.59 43.69
C LEU A 724 28.17 3.92 44.50
N SER A 725 27.68 2.72 44.18
CA SER A 725 28.26 1.36 44.27
C SER A 725 27.94 0.63 45.60
N ASP A 726 27.67 -0.67 45.46
CA ASP A 726 27.63 -1.75 46.45
C ASP A 726 26.73 -1.67 47.71
N SER A 727 25.73 -2.55 47.73
CA SER A 727 25.54 -3.49 48.84
C SER A 727 25.09 -4.84 48.30
N GLN A 728 25.88 -5.89 48.51
CA GLN A 728 25.63 -7.26 48.05
C GLN A 728 25.52 -8.19 49.27
N ASP A 729 24.44 -8.99 49.35
CA ASP A 729 24.32 -10.25 50.11
C ASP A 729 22.87 -10.77 49.97
N GLY A 730 22.58 -12.08 49.87
CA GLY A 730 23.48 -13.22 49.70
C GLY A 730 22.71 -14.55 49.64
N THR A 731 23.27 -15.56 48.95
CA THR A 731 22.95 -17.01 49.00
C THR A 731 21.48 -17.48 48.87
N SER A 732 21.06 -18.16 47.78
CA SER A 732 21.43 -19.53 47.34
C SER A 732 20.68 -20.67 48.05
N LEU A 733 19.98 -21.49 47.26
CA LEU A 733 20.11 -22.96 47.35
C LEU A 733 19.74 -23.64 46.00
N ARG A 734 20.23 -24.86 45.81
CA ARG A 734 20.28 -25.59 44.53
C ARG A 734 19.65 -26.97 44.72
N GLY A 735 18.79 -27.40 43.78
CA GLY A 735 18.16 -28.73 43.80
C GLY A 735 17.97 -29.27 42.38
N SER A 736 18.42 -30.49 42.13
CA SER A 736 18.36 -31.16 40.82
C SER A 736 18.41 -32.67 41.03
N PHE A 737 17.51 -33.42 40.39
CA PHE A 737 17.63 -34.87 40.23
C PHE A 737 16.87 -35.32 38.97
N ASN A 738 17.47 -36.24 38.22
CA ASN A 738 16.87 -36.88 37.05
C ASN A 738 16.23 -38.21 37.45
N SER A 739 15.28 -38.71 36.66
CA SER A 739 15.22 -40.14 36.37
C SER A 739 14.56 -40.42 35.01
N LEU A 740 15.09 -41.42 34.31
CA LEU A 740 14.46 -42.11 33.19
C LEU A 740 13.44 -43.15 33.76
N ASN A 741 12.62 -43.89 33.01
CA ASN A 741 12.44 -44.09 31.57
C ASN A 741 11.03 -44.72 31.35
N ASP A 742 10.38 -44.56 30.19
CA ASP A 742 9.74 -45.68 29.49
C ASP A 742 9.34 -45.32 28.04
N ALA A 743 9.04 -46.32 27.21
CA ALA A 743 8.95 -46.20 25.74
C ALA A 743 7.59 -46.60 25.12
N ASN A 744 7.51 -46.49 23.79
CA ASN A 744 6.42 -46.86 22.87
C ASN A 744 5.20 -45.92 22.79
N SER A 745 5.26 -44.98 21.84
CA SER A 745 4.14 -44.68 20.94
C SER A 745 4.69 -44.26 19.57
N ASP A 746 4.18 -44.89 18.52
CA ASP A 746 4.69 -44.96 17.14
C ASP A 746 4.84 -43.61 16.40
N ASP A 747 5.56 -43.66 15.26
CA ASP A 747 5.82 -42.54 14.35
C ASP A 747 4.56 -41.76 13.94
N LEU A 748 4.62 -40.41 13.99
CA LEU A 748 4.06 -39.47 12.99
C LEU A 748 4.25 -37.99 13.43
N ASP A 749 5.48 -37.47 13.35
CA ASP A 749 5.73 -36.02 13.46
C ASP A 749 6.87 -35.59 12.52
N GLY A 750 6.54 -34.79 11.50
CA GLY A 750 7.48 -34.44 10.43
C GLY A 750 7.02 -33.32 9.47
N LEU A 751 5.91 -32.62 9.75
CA LEU A 751 5.44 -31.50 8.94
C LEU A 751 6.24 -30.22 9.29
N SER A 752 7.42 -30.09 8.70
CA SER A 752 8.28 -28.91 8.86
C SER A 752 7.67 -27.67 8.20
N VAL A 753 7.51 -26.59 8.97
CA VAL A 753 6.92 -25.33 8.50
C VAL A 753 8.00 -24.45 7.84
N GLY A 754 8.55 -24.91 6.71
CA GLY A 754 9.63 -24.25 5.95
C GLY A 754 9.17 -23.14 4.98
N SER A 755 7.91 -23.20 4.51
CA SER A 755 7.33 -22.37 3.42
C SER A 755 7.32 -20.84 3.65
N TYR A 756 7.85 -20.32 4.76
CA TYR A 756 8.00 -18.88 5.05
C TYR A 756 9.43 -18.48 5.47
N LEU A 757 10.41 -19.38 5.27
CA LEU A 757 11.82 -19.19 5.62
C LEU A 757 12.81 -19.79 4.61
N ASP A 758 12.41 -20.77 3.78
CA ASP A 758 13.27 -21.40 2.77
C ASP A 758 13.76 -20.44 1.66
N THR A 759 13.31 -19.18 1.63
CA THR A 759 13.82 -18.10 0.77
C THR A 759 15.01 -17.33 1.36
N LEU A 760 15.44 -17.63 2.60
CA LEU A 760 16.46 -16.86 3.33
C LEU A 760 17.60 -17.71 3.92
N ALA A 761 17.79 -18.95 3.47
CA ALA A 761 18.82 -19.86 3.97
C ALA A 761 19.68 -20.46 2.84
N GLU A 762 20.86 -19.86 2.61
CA GLU A 762 22.20 -20.48 2.58
C GLU A 762 23.23 -19.32 2.62
N ASP A 763 24.54 -19.59 2.46
CA ASP A 763 25.66 -18.63 2.47
C ASP A 763 25.99 -17.89 3.81
N LEU A 764 26.26 -18.67 4.85
CA LEU A 764 27.24 -18.29 5.89
C LEU A 764 28.32 -19.38 6.03
N PRO A 765 29.60 -19.12 5.68
CA PRO A 765 30.68 -20.08 5.88
C PRO A 765 31.20 -20.04 7.32
N GLU A 766 31.15 -21.16 8.04
CA GLU A 766 31.84 -21.32 9.33
C GLU A 766 33.30 -21.81 9.13
N ASP A 767 34.25 -21.07 9.70
CA ASP A 767 35.68 -21.45 9.75
C ASP A 767 35.92 -22.58 10.78
N PRO A 768 36.56 -23.70 10.42
CA PRO A 768 36.93 -24.76 11.35
C PRO A 768 38.31 -24.52 12.00
N SER A 769 38.46 -24.84 13.29
CA SER A 769 39.77 -24.88 13.98
C SER A 769 39.82 -25.97 15.07
N PRO A 770 41.01 -26.54 15.42
CA PRO A 770 41.13 -28.01 15.50
C PRO A 770 41.71 -28.57 16.84
N THR A 771 42.27 -29.80 16.78
CA THR A 771 42.78 -30.72 17.85
C THR A 771 41.69 -31.59 18.50
N ASP A 772 41.86 -32.86 18.91
CA ASP A 772 42.95 -33.88 18.83
C ASP A 772 42.34 -35.27 19.21
N LEU A 773 42.90 -36.49 19.06
CA LEU A 773 44.13 -37.07 18.46
C LEU A 773 43.98 -38.62 18.37
N GLU A 774 44.81 -39.30 17.54
CA GLU A 774 45.16 -40.74 17.55
C GLU A 774 44.13 -41.88 17.27
N CYS A 775 44.44 -42.65 16.20
CA CYS A 775 44.69 -44.11 16.20
C CYS A 775 43.62 -45.11 16.73
N PHE A 776 43.18 -46.06 15.88
CA PHE A 776 43.70 -47.45 15.90
C PHE A 776 43.29 -48.29 14.68
N THR A 777 44.05 -49.34 14.41
CA THR A 777 43.83 -50.42 13.42
C THR A 777 42.74 -51.42 13.89
N GLU A 778 42.24 -52.44 13.16
CA GLU A 778 42.83 -53.29 12.10
C GLU A 778 41.75 -54.22 11.44
N LYS A 779 41.96 -54.72 10.19
CA LYS A 779 41.46 -56.01 9.59
C LYS A 779 39.92 -56.25 9.43
N SER A 780 39.39 -57.13 8.56
CA SER A 780 39.86 -57.79 7.29
C SER A 780 38.77 -58.71 6.66
N VAL A 781 39.03 -59.29 5.46
CA VAL A 781 38.32 -60.41 4.74
C VAL A 781 37.18 -59.90 3.79
N ILE A 782 37.27 -59.92 2.44
CA ILE A 782 37.39 -61.02 1.42
C ILE A 782 36.02 -61.74 1.23
N ASP A 783 35.49 -62.09 0.05
CA ASP A 783 35.92 -62.07 -1.38
C ASP A 783 35.25 -60.90 -2.18
N GLY A 784 35.50 -60.59 -3.47
CA GLY A 784 36.20 -61.27 -4.60
C GLY A 784 35.19 -61.76 -5.66
N ASP A 785 35.43 -61.75 -6.98
CA ASP A 785 36.40 -61.11 -7.90
C ASP A 785 35.67 -61.07 -9.31
N ALA A 786 36.12 -60.61 -10.49
CA ALA A 786 37.42 -60.28 -11.08
C ALA A 786 37.25 -59.44 -12.39
N PHE A 787 38.33 -59.31 -13.20
CA PHE A 787 38.40 -58.79 -14.58
C PHE A 787 38.11 -57.28 -14.81
N SER A 788 39.08 -56.34 -14.71
CA SER A 788 40.32 -56.13 -15.50
C SER A 788 40.13 -55.33 -16.81
N LYS A 789 41.04 -54.44 -17.26
CA LYS A 789 42.39 -54.08 -16.78
C LYS A 789 42.81 -52.67 -17.27
N SER A 790 43.62 -51.94 -16.49
CA SER A 790 44.39 -50.72 -16.86
C SER A 790 45.66 -51.09 -17.69
N PRO A 791 46.66 -50.22 -18.03
CA PRO A 791 47.12 -48.93 -17.43
C PRO A 791 47.30 -47.78 -18.48
N LEU A 792 47.79 -46.54 -18.21
CA LEU A 792 48.98 -46.06 -17.47
C LEU A 792 48.84 -44.63 -16.91
N LYS A 793 49.76 -44.28 -15.99
CA LYS A 793 49.91 -42.97 -15.33
C LYS A 793 50.70 -41.95 -16.16
N LEU A 794 50.48 -40.67 -15.88
CA LEU A 794 51.54 -39.83 -15.30
C LEU A 794 50.95 -38.85 -14.26
N ARG A 795 51.81 -38.21 -13.47
CA ARG A 795 51.52 -37.36 -12.29
C ARG A 795 52.50 -36.19 -12.30
N VAL A 796 52.05 -35.01 -11.86
CA VAL A 796 52.75 -33.80 -11.35
C VAL A 796 51.65 -32.71 -11.33
N GLU A 797 51.22 -32.10 -10.21
CA GLU A 797 51.95 -31.18 -9.30
C GLU A 797 52.38 -29.88 -10.03
N SER A 798 52.18 -28.65 -9.53
CA SER A 798 51.59 -28.16 -8.28
C SER A 798 51.21 -26.65 -8.43
N ASP A 799 50.60 -26.06 -7.39
CA ASP A 799 50.60 -24.62 -7.04
C ASP A 799 49.79 -23.62 -7.91
N GLU A 800 49.24 -22.49 -7.42
CA GLU A 800 48.82 -22.02 -6.08
C GLU A 800 47.91 -20.75 -6.21
N TYR A 801 46.98 -20.57 -5.27
CA TYR A 801 46.43 -19.31 -4.69
C TYR A 801 45.62 -18.19 -5.41
N TYR A 802 44.58 -17.76 -4.65
CA TYR A 802 43.96 -16.42 -4.42
C TYR A 802 43.10 -15.68 -5.48
N CYS A 803 41.79 -15.95 -5.40
CA CYS A 803 40.70 -15.07 -4.89
C CYS A 803 40.37 -13.66 -5.42
N PHE A 804 39.08 -13.33 -5.23
CA PHE A 804 38.33 -12.07 -5.40
C PHE A 804 38.01 -11.64 -6.86
N GLY A 805 36.74 -11.39 -7.18
CA GLY A 805 35.52 -11.50 -6.36
C GLY A 805 34.28 -11.03 -7.10
#